data_AF-A0A943GK50-F1
#
_entry.id   AF-A0A943GK50-F1
#
_cell.length_a   1.000
_cell.length_b   1.000
_cell.length_c   1.000
_cell.angle_alpha   90.00
_cell.angle_beta   90.00
_cell.angle_gamma   90.00
#
_symmetry.space_group_name_H-M   'P 1'
#
loop_
_entity.id
_entity.type
_entity.pdbx_description
1 polymer ?
#
loop_
_entity_poly.entity_id
_entity_poly.type
_entity_poly.pdbx_seq_one_letter_code
_entity_poly.pdbx_strand_id
1 'polypeptide(L)'
;MKVELLAPAGSYEALEAAFRAGADAVYLGGQKFGARAYAENLDQEQMIQAIEKTHLYGKKLYLTVNTLLKNREMERELYDYLAPYYEAGLDAVIVQDLGVLRFIKRNFPNLHLHASTQMTVTGPEGAKLLKEAGASRVVTARELSLAEIRKIYEETHMEIESFVHGALCYCYSGQCLMSSFLGGRSGNRGRCAQPCRLPYQVYREGKKLNDERSAYPLSPKDMCTVRILPEILEAGVHSLKIEGRMKKPEYTAGVVEIYRKYLDRYLAGDKNPVVSGEDYQTLLDIYNRDGFHESYYAQRNGRSMMALRNEKKSLSGEDKRTVRNEKLFEQIRKKYLEGKKQEKIKGTLSLFPDCPAILEVEYGSIQISVQGATVQEAKSRPLDEERVRRQMMKTGETEFVFEKLEIFLGESVFLPMQQLNELRRQGLELLKETILKPYKRKLSFRKEEEKAGHEEQKSLQGLAASVLNLSQLGAVLAVPGIDRIYADCGMFPKDSFYDAVMETVEKARQEKKELYLMLPHMVRNRELEGRKQVFSRLAENGLSGFLVRNLESYGILKEMHLEHRTILDFNVYTMNEESRSFWVEEGILWDTVPLELNSRELAFRENGCSEMLIYGYLPLMISVQCVQKNLDRCNHKNAVLTLKDRYQKEFSVVCNCEFCYNTIYNSLPYSLLGEREKLEKLGIRAYRLSFTLENEKETGRIAREFVEVYGKRQEPKEEDLLTGTTRGHFGRGVE
;
A
#
# COMPACT_ATOMS: atom_id res chain seq x y z
N MET A 1 -13.21 21.91 -3.45
CA MET A 1 -12.41 20.73 -3.05
C MET A 1 -11.12 21.23 -2.42
N LYS A 2 -10.79 20.81 -1.18
CA LYS A 2 -9.52 21.18 -0.53
C LYS A 2 -8.48 20.12 -0.87
N VAL A 3 -7.43 20.53 -1.59
CA VAL A 3 -6.35 19.64 -2.03
C VAL A 3 -5.29 19.56 -0.94
N GLU A 4 -4.76 18.36 -0.70
CA GLU A 4 -3.71 18.06 0.27
C GLU A 4 -2.41 17.68 -0.46
N LEU A 5 -1.29 18.30 -0.07
CA LEU A 5 0.05 17.82 -0.44
C LEU A 5 0.60 16.90 0.65
N LEU A 6 0.66 15.60 0.35
CA LEU A 6 1.07 14.55 1.30
C LEU A 6 2.52 14.13 1.08
N ALA A 7 3.37 14.40 2.07
CA ALA A 7 4.81 14.14 2.03
C ALA A 7 5.23 12.87 2.81
N PRO A 8 6.29 12.17 2.38
CA PRO A 8 6.86 11.07 3.13
C PRO A 8 7.78 11.57 4.25
N ALA A 9 7.60 11.03 5.46
CA ALA A 9 8.50 11.27 6.59
C ALA A 9 9.16 9.95 7.02
N GLY A 10 10.42 9.73 6.65
CA GLY A 10 11.20 8.55 7.06
C GLY A 10 11.79 8.64 8.47
N SER A 11 11.99 9.87 8.93
CA SER A 11 12.57 10.26 10.22
C SER A 11 11.86 11.51 10.74
N TYR A 12 12.13 11.89 11.99
CA TYR A 12 11.57 13.10 12.59
C TYR A 12 12.03 14.38 11.86
N GLU A 13 13.28 14.40 11.41
CA GLU A 13 13.84 15.53 10.65
C GLU A 13 13.17 15.66 9.28
N ALA A 14 12.85 14.54 8.62
CA ALA A 14 12.12 14.55 7.35
C ALA A 14 10.69 15.09 7.52
N LEU A 15 10.05 14.81 8.65
CA LEU A 15 8.75 15.38 9.02
C LEU A 15 8.84 16.91 9.16
N GLU A 16 9.83 17.41 9.91
CA GLU A 16 10.03 18.86 10.03
C GLU A 16 10.33 19.52 8.70
N ALA A 17 11.21 18.92 7.90
CA ALA A 17 11.57 19.42 6.59
C ALA A 17 10.36 19.50 5.65
N ALA A 18 9.50 18.48 5.66
CA ALA A 18 8.27 18.46 4.88
C ALA A 18 7.32 19.61 5.25
N PHE A 19 7.05 19.82 6.53
CA PHE A 19 6.16 20.90 6.97
C PHE A 19 6.74 22.28 6.70
N ARG A 20 8.06 22.46 6.87
CA ARG A 20 8.72 23.73 6.55
C ARG A 20 8.71 24.02 5.04
N ALA A 21 8.77 22.99 4.20
CA ALA A 21 8.65 23.11 2.75
C ALA A 21 7.21 23.30 2.24
N GLY A 22 6.21 23.15 3.11
CA GLY A 22 4.80 23.45 2.80
C GLY A 22 3.89 22.23 2.61
N ALA A 23 4.27 21.05 3.12
CA ALA A 23 3.38 19.89 3.15
C ALA A 23 2.14 20.17 4.01
N ASP A 24 0.99 19.62 3.60
CA ASP A 24 -0.28 19.70 4.35
C ASP A 24 -0.49 18.52 5.29
N ALA A 25 0.10 17.38 4.93
CA ALA A 25 0.13 16.19 5.75
C ALA A 25 1.45 15.44 5.52
N VAL A 26 1.81 14.59 6.48
CA VAL A 26 2.90 13.63 6.35
C VAL A 26 2.41 12.21 6.57
N TYR A 27 3.06 11.24 5.93
CA TYR A 27 2.89 9.84 6.27
C TYR A 27 4.21 9.18 6.64
N LEU A 28 4.19 8.35 7.68
CA LEU A 28 5.37 7.62 8.17
C LEU A 28 5.02 6.23 8.69
N GLY A 29 6.06 5.43 8.97
CA GLY A 29 5.94 4.14 9.65
C GLY A 29 6.44 4.25 11.09
N GLY A 30 5.86 3.44 11.98
CA GLY A 30 6.47 3.13 13.27
C GLY A 30 7.32 1.85 13.18
N GLN A 31 7.79 1.37 14.33
CA GLN A 31 8.66 0.20 14.42
C GLN A 31 8.04 -1.11 13.91
N LYS A 32 6.70 -1.17 13.77
CA LYS A 32 5.97 -2.37 13.34
C LYS A 32 4.96 -2.07 12.23
N PHE A 33 4.56 -3.13 11.52
CA PHE A 33 3.44 -3.17 10.56
C PHE A 33 3.49 -2.23 9.34
N GLY A 34 4.62 -1.59 9.06
CA GLY A 34 4.81 -0.72 7.89
C GLY A 34 5.57 -1.37 6.72
N ALA A 35 5.19 -1.06 5.48
CA ALA A 35 5.77 -1.64 4.26
C ALA A 35 7.23 -1.18 3.89
N ARG A 36 7.97 -0.60 4.86
CA ARG A 36 9.40 -0.26 4.76
C ARG A 36 10.07 -0.56 6.09
N ALA A 37 10.35 -1.83 6.34
CA ALA A 37 10.97 -2.30 7.58
C ALA A 37 12.39 -1.75 7.81
N TYR A 38 13.07 -1.28 6.75
CA TYR A 38 14.43 -0.74 6.80
C TYR A 38 14.50 0.79 6.75
N ALA A 39 13.37 1.48 6.84
CA ALA A 39 13.40 2.92 7.15
C ALA A 39 13.78 3.10 8.63
N GLU A 40 14.25 4.28 9.01
CA GLU A 40 14.59 4.59 10.41
C GLU A 40 13.40 4.29 11.31
N ASN A 41 12.22 4.81 10.93
CA ASN A 41 10.93 4.68 11.62
C ASN A 41 10.99 5.20 13.08
N LEU A 42 9.93 5.86 13.53
CA LEU A 42 9.92 6.43 14.88
C LEU A 42 9.59 5.36 15.93
N ASP A 43 10.22 5.46 17.09
CA ASP A 43 9.76 4.75 18.29
C ASP A 43 8.45 5.36 18.84
N GLN A 44 7.90 4.76 19.90
CA GLN A 44 6.61 5.18 20.45
C GLN A 44 6.63 6.62 20.97
N GLU A 45 7.68 7.04 21.68
CA GLU A 45 7.77 8.37 22.26
C GLU A 45 7.94 9.42 21.16
N GLN A 46 8.84 9.16 20.21
CA GLN A 46 9.06 10.00 19.04
C GLN A 46 7.80 10.12 18.18
N MET A 47 7.02 9.05 18.02
CA MET A 47 5.76 9.08 17.29
C MET A 47 4.72 9.95 17.98
N ILE A 48 4.58 9.86 19.31
CA ILE A 48 3.66 10.73 20.07
C ILE A 48 4.09 12.19 19.92
N GLN A 49 5.38 12.49 20.08
CA GLN A 49 5.92 13.84 19.87
C GLN A 49 5.68 14.33 18.43
N ALA A 50 5.80 13.46 17.43
CA ALA A 50 5.52 13.78 16.04
C ALA A 50 4.04 14.10 15.78
N ILE A 51 3.12 13.35 16.40
CA ILE A 51 1.67 13.62 16.35
C ILE A 51 1.38 15.00 16.96
N GLU A 52 1.83 15.24 18.19
CA GLU A 52 1.61 16.51 18.88
C GLU A 52 2.19 17.69 18.08
N LYS A 53 3.43 17.57 17.57
CA LYS A 53 4.05 18.61 16.75
C LYS A 53 3.31 18.87 15.45
N THR A 54 2.77 17.82 14.83
CA THR A 54 1.97 17.95 13.61
C THR A 54 0.70 18.77 13.85
N HIS A 55 0.03 18.52 14.99
CA HIS A 55 -1.17 19.27 15.37
C HIS A 55 -0.88 20.70 15.78
N LEU A 56 0.28 20.97 16.41
CA LEU A 56 0.75 22.34 16.67
C LEU A 56 0.91 23.16 15.38
N TYR A 57 1.27 22.51 14.27
CA TYR A 57 1.33 23.15 12.95
C TYR A 57 -0.02 23.20 12.21
N GLY A 58 -1.11 22.70 12.81
CA GLY A 58 -2.42 22.58 12.17
C GLY A 58 -2.40 21.65 10.95
N LYS A 59 -1.48 20.68 10.92
CA LYS A 59 -1.30 19.69 9.85
C LYS A 59 -1.76 18.30 10.30
N LYS A 60 -1.68 17.31 9.41
CA LYS A 60 -2.12 15.92 9.68
C LYS A 60 -0.99 14.90 9.57
N LEU A 61 -1.06 13.84 10.37
CA LEU A 61 -0.10 12.73 10.38
C LEU A 61 -0.79 11.39 10.14
N TYR A 62 -0.32 10.66 9.12
CA TYR A 62 -0.84 9.34 8.76
C TYR A 62 0.18 8.23 9.06
N LEU A 63 -0.24 7.22 9.84
CA LEU A 63 0.61 6.08 10.18
C LEU A 63 0.40 4.93 9.19
N THR A 64 1.47 4.34 8.67
CA THR A 64 1.33 3.15 7.83
C THR A 64 1.21 1.88 8.67
N VAL A 65 0.09 1.17 8.50
CA VAL A 65 -0.20 -0.18 9.01
C VAL A 65 -0.52 -1.08 7.81
N ASN A 66 0.32 -0.99 6.78
CA ASN A 66 0.07 -1.49 5.43
C ASN A 66 0.87 -2.76 5.10
N THR A 67 0.91 -3.68 6.05
CA THR A 67 1.46 -5.02 5.84
C THR A 67 0.37 -6.06 6.10
N LEU A 68 0.56 -7.27 5.57
CA LEU A 68 -0.29 -8.42 5.88
C LEU A 68 0.10 -9.00 7.24
N LEU A 69 -0.86 -9.12 8.16
CA LEU A 69 -0.60 -9.59 9.53
C LEU A 69 -0.98 -11.06 9.67
N LYS A 70 -0.15 -11.83 10.37
CA LYS A 70 -0.48 -13.20 10.80
C LYS A 70 -1.42 -13.12 12.01
N ASN A 71 -2.22 -14.16 12.25
CA ASN A 71 -3.17 -14.23 13.39
C ASN A 71 -2.55 -13.76 14.72
N ARG A 72 -1.39 -14.31 15.07
CA ARG A 72 -0.71 -13.99 16.34
C ARG A 72 -0.29 -12.53 16.44
N GLU A 73 0.17 -11.91 15.35
CA GLU A 73 0.57 -10.50 15.32
C GLU A 73 -0.66 -9.61 15.54
N MET A 74 -1.78 -9.98 14.92
CA MET A 74 -3.05 -9.28 15.06
C MET A 74 -3.62 -9.39 16.47
N GLU A 75 -3.68 -10.59 17.04
CA GLU A 75 -4.27 -10.85 18.36
C GLU A 75 -3.46 -10.26 19.52
N ARG A 76 -2.13 -10.27 19.42
CA ARG A 76 -1.23 -10.00 20.56
C ARG A 76 -0.58 -8.63 20.54
N GLU A 77 -0.49 -7.97 19.39
CA GLU A 77 0.37 -6.79 19.25
C GLU A 77 -0.35 -5.58 18.66
N LEU A 78 -1.32 -5.78 17.76
CA LEU A 78 -1.92 -4.67 17.00
C LEU A 78 -2.66 -3.65 17.88
N TYR A 79 -3.43 -4.10 18.88
CA TYR A 79 -4.17 -3.22 19.78
C TYR A 79 -3.21 -2.32 20.57
N ASP A 80 -2.30 -2.93 21.31
CA ASP A 80 -1.36 -2.24 22.20
C ASP A 80 -0.42 -1.32 21.42
N TYR A 81 -0.10 -1.69 20.17
CA TYR A 81 0.69 -0.84 19.28
C TYR A 81 -0.04 0.44 18.85
N LEU A 82 -1.34 0.38 18.59
CA LEU A 82 -2.11 1.53 18.08
C LEU A 82 -2.73 2.39 19.18
N ALA A 83 -3.06 1.80 20.33
CA ALA A 83 -3.66 2.47 21.48
C ALA A 83 -2.98 3.82 21.85
N PRO A 84 -1.65 3.89 22.09
CA PRO A 84 -1.02 5.14 22.49
C PRO A 84 -1.10 6.22 21.40
N TYR A 85 -1.02 5.84 20.12
CA TYR A 85 -1.11 6.79 19.01
C TYR A 85 -2.54 7.28 18.79
N TYR A 86 -3.53 6.40 19.00
CA TYR A 86 -4.94 6.77 18.96
C TYR A 86 -5.26 7.83 20.02
N GLU A 87 -4.81 7.63 21.26
CA GLU A 87 -5.00 8.56 22.38
C GLU A 87 -4.28 9.88 22.16
N ALA A 88 -3.07 9.85 21.59
CA ALA A 88 -2.32 11.05 21.18
C ALA A 88 -3.00 11.85 20.05
N GLY A 89 -4.00 11.26 19.37
CA GLY A 89 -4.79 11.95 18.35
C GLY A 89 -4.41 11.63 16.91
N LEU A 90 -3.71 10.52 16.64
CA LEU A 90 -3.33 10.08 15.28
C LEU A 90 -4.48 10.29 14.27
N ASP A 91 -4.22 10.97 13.14
CA ASP A 91 -5.27 11.39 12.23
C ASP A 91 -5.83 10.23 11.39
N ALA A 92 -4.96 9.39 10.83
CA ALA A 92 -5.36 8.25 10.02
C ALA A 92 -4.32 7.12 10.03
N VAL A 93 -4.77 5.92 9.65
CA VAL A 93 -3.89 4.80 9.31
C VAL A 93 -4.05 4.41 7.84
N ILE A 94 -2.93 4.06 7.20
CA ILE A 94 -2.90 3.52 5.83
C ILE A 94 -2.81 2.00 5.92
N VAL A 95 -3.85 1.29 5.48
CA VAL A 95 -4.06 -0.16 5.76
C VAL A 95 -4.14 -0.97 4.46
N GLN A 96 -3.59 -2.18 4.46
CA GLN A 96 -3.70 -3.13 3.34
C GLN A 96 -4.61 -4.32 3.67
N ASP A 97 -4.45 -4.89 4.86
CA ASP A 97 -5.10 -6.12 5.30
C ASP A 97 -6.56 -5.83 5.72
N LEU A 98 -7.52 -6.54 5.12
CA LEU A 98 -8.95 -6.30 5.37
C LEU A 98 -9.37 -6.69 6.80
N GLY A 99 -8.71 -7.70 7.40
CA GLY A 99 -8.88 -8.02 8.80
C GLY A 99 -8.36 -6.91 9.72
N VAL A 100 -7.20 -6.31 9.40
CA VAL A 100 -6.72 -5.11 10.11
C VAL A 100 -7.69 -3.95 9.97
N LEU A 101 -8.26 -3.73 8.79
CA LEU A 101 -9.25 -2.68 8.54
C LEU A 101 -10.49 -2.89 9.43
N ARG A 102 -11.07 -4.10 9.41
CA ARG A 102 -12.20 -4.52 10.27
C ARG A 102 -11.88 -4.33 11.75
N PHE A 103 -10.71 -4.79 12.17
CA PHE A 103 -10.22 -4.68 13.54
C PHE A 103 -10.11 -3.22 14.01
N ILE A 104 -9.50 -2.34 13.21
CA ILE A 104 -9.30 -0.94 13.59
C ILE A 104 -10.63 -0.19 13.61
N LYS A 105 -11.52 -0.42 12.63
CA LYS A 105 -12.88 0.17 12.63
C LYS A 105 -13.64 -0.15 13.92
N ARG A 106 -13.50 -1.39 14.42
CA ARG A 106 -14.16 -1.84 15.65
C ARG A 106 -13.54 -1.24 16.92
N ASN A 107 -12.21 -1.26 17.02
CA ASN A 107 -11.50 -0.91 18.26
C ASN A 107 -11.14 0.57 18.38
N PHE A 108 -11.04 1.29 17.26
CA PHE A 108 -10.61 2.69 17.16
C PHE A 108 -11.55 3.49 16.24
N PRO A 109 -12.85 3.60 16.56
CA PRO A 109 -13.89 4.07 15.62
C PRO A 109 -13.73 5.51 15.11
N ASN A 110 -12.93 6.33 15.81
CA ASN A 110 -12.67 7.73 15.43
C ASN A 110 -11.35 7.91 14.64
N LEU A 111 -10.69 6.82 14.27
CA LEU A 111 -9.46 6.84 13.49
C LEU A 111 -9.79 6.66 12.00
N HIS A 112 -9.37 7.59 11.16
CA HIS A 112 -9.62 7.48 9.73
C HIS A 112 -8.84 6.32 9.11
N LEU A 113 -9.49 5.61 8.20
CA LEU A 113 -8.96 4.43 7.51
C LEU A 113 -8.69 4.78 6.05
N HIS A 114 -7.43 4.78 5.65
CA HIS A 114 -7.02 5.00 4.26
C HIS A 114 -6.61 3.67 3.64
N ALA A 115 -7.29 3.26 2.57
CA ALA A 115 -6.96 2.03 1.85
C ALA A 115 -5.63 2.20 1.08
N SER A 116 -4.66 1.35 1.39
CA SER A 116 -3.31 1.38 0.81
C SER A 116 -3.33 1.07 -0.68
N THR A 117 -2.37 1.63 -1.43
CA THR A 117 -2.10 1.25 -2.83
C THR A 117 -1.82 -0.24 -2.98
N GLN A 118 -1.42 -0.93 -1.90
CA GLN A 118 -1.22 -2.38 -1.87
C GLN A 118 -2.53 -3.19 -1.90
N MET A 119 -3.69 -2.55 -1.75
CA MET A 119 -5.00 -3.19 -1.98
C MET A 119 -5.36 -3.25 -3.47
N THR A 120 -4.55 -2.62 -4.33
CA THR A 120 -4.70 -2.65 -5.80
C THR A 120 -6.10 -2.20 -6.26
N VAL A 121 -6.58 -1.07 -5.75
CA VAL A 121 -7.88 -0.50 -6.16
C VAL A 121 -7.78 0.02 -7.60
N THR A 122 -8.51 -0.63 -8.51
CA THR A 122 -8.41 -0.41 -9.96
C THR A 122 -9.66 0.17 -10.62
N GLY A 123 -10.79 0.21 -9.91
CA GLY A 123 -12.02 0.80 -10.42
C GLY A 123 -13.06 1.09 -9.34
N PRO A 124 -14.27 1.53 -9.76
CA PRO A 124 -15.31 1.99 -8.85
C PRO A 124 -15.83 0.91 -7.91
N GLU A 125 -16.06 -0.29 -8.41
CA GLU A 125 -16.68 -1.38 -7.66
C GLU A 125 -15.81 -1.82 -6.47
N GLY A 126 -14.49 -1.93 -6.66
CA GLY A 126 -13.54 -2.18 -5.57
C GLY A 126 -13.42 -1.00 -4.59
N ALA A 127 -13.59 0.24 -5.06
CA ALA A 127 -13.61 1.42 -4.20
C ALA A 127 -14.88 1.51 -3.35
N LYS A 128 -16.06 1.14 -3.89
CA LYS A 128 -17.33 1.06 -3.14
C LYS A 128 -17.25 0.06 -2.00
N LEU A 129 -16.71 -1.14 -2.26
CA LEU A 129 -16.46 -2.16 -1.24
C LEU A 129 -15.67 -1.60 -0.06
N LEU A 130 -14.58 -0.87 -0.34
CA LEU A 130 -13.74 -0.32 0.73
C LEU A 130 -14.41 0.82 1.49
N LYS A 131 -15.23 1.62 0.80
CA LYS A 131 -16.06 2.66 1.42
C LYS A 131 -17.07 2.03 2.40
N GLU A 132 -17.77 0.97 2.00
CA GLU A 132 -18.67 0.18 2.85
C GLU A 132 -17.93 -0.44 4.05
N ALA A 133 -16.74 -0.98 3.79
CA ALA A 133 -15.86 -1.52 4.82
C ALA A 133 -15.39 -0.44 5.81
N GLY A 134 -15.50 0.86 5.49
CA GLY A 134 -15.25 1.99 6.39
C GLY A 134 -14.01 2.81 6.04
N ALA A 135 -13.40 2.60 4.88
CA ALA A 135 -12.35 3.47 4.38
C ALA A 135 -12.92 4.86 4.06
N SER A 136 -12.27 5.91 4.56
CA SER A 136 -12.60 7.30 4.23
C SER A 136 -11.88 7.80 2.98
N ARG A 137 -10.84 7.09 2.55
CA ARG A 137 -9.98 7.45 1.41
C ARG A 137 -9.38 6.20 0.75
N VAL A 138 -9.23 6.22 -0.56
CA VAL A 138 -8.44 5.21 -1.31
C VAL A 138 -7.18 5.80 -1.90
N VAL A 139 -6.08 5.07 -1.74
CA VAL A 139 -4.87 5.27 -2.53
C VAL A 139 -4.97 4.41 -3.78
N THR A 140 -5.13 5.01 -4.96
CA THR A 140 -5.38 4.23 -6.19
C THR A 140 -4.17 3.38 -6.59
N ALA A 141 -4.42 2.36 -7.42
CA ALA A 141 -3.34 1.69 -8.14
C ALA A 141 -2.56 2.70 -8.99
N ARG A 142 -1.25 2.48 -9.15
CA ARG A 142 -0.35 3.42 -9.84
C ARG A 142 -0.39 3.25 -11.36
N GLU A 143 -1.08 2.23 -11.82
CA GLU A 143 -1.24 1.80 -13.20
C GLU A 143 -2.50 2.37 -13.86
N LEU A 144 -3.28 3.18 -13.14
CA LEU A 144 -4.50 3.81 -13.64
C LEU A 144 -4.20 5.07 -14.45
N SER A 145 -5.02 5.27 -15.48
CA SER A 145 -5.13 6.53 -16.22
C SER A 145 -5.98 7.55 -15.47
N LEU A 146 -5.88 8.83 -15.84
CA LEU A 146 -6.72 9.89 -15.25
C LEU A 146 -8.21 9.66 -15.50
N ALA A 147 -8.59 9.06 -16.64
CA ALA A 147 -9.98 8.72 -16.94
C ALA A 147 -10.52 7.64 -15.99
N GLU A 148 -9.71 6.64 -15.65
CA GLU A 148 -10.09 5.60 -14.67
C GLU A 148 -10.21 6.18 -13.27
N ILE A 149 -9.30 7.07 -12.86
CA ILE A 149 -9.36 7.77 -11.57
C ILE A 149 -10.62 8.65 -11.49
N ARG A 150 -10.93 9.40 -12.55
CA ARG A 150 -12.15 10.22 -12.63
C ARG A 150 -13.41 9.38 -12.45
N LYS A 151 -13.49 8.24 -13.12
CA LYS A 151 -14.62 7.31 -12.99
C LYS A 151 -14.83 6.85 -11.54
N ILE A 152 -13.75 6.50 -10.84
CA ILE A 152 -13.81 6.15 -9.40
C ILE A 152 -14.41 7.30 -8.59
N TYR A 153 -13.97 8.54 -8.82
CA TYR A 153 -14.48 9.69 -8.09
C TYR A 153 -15.96 9.96 -8.39
N GLU A 154 -16.34 9.95 -9.67
CA GLU A 154 -17.71 10.25 -10.12
C GLU A 154 -18.73 9.23 -9.58
N GLU A 155 -18.37 7.95 -9.50
CA GLU A 155 -19.28 6.90 -9.04
C GLU A 155 -19.29 6.68 -7.53
N THR A 156 -18.26 7.10 -6.80
CA THR A 156 -18.14 6.81 -5.36
C THR A 156 -18.10 8.05 -4.47
N HIS A 157 -17.71 9.20 -5.01
CA HIS A 157 -17.39 10.42 -4.28
C HIS A 157 -16.43 10.21 -3.08
N MET A 158 -15.63 9.15 -3.10
CA MET A 158 -14.64 8.89 -2.06
C MET A 158 -13.43 9.81 -2.23
N GLU A 159 -12.76 10.17 -1.13
CA GLU A 159 -11.48 10.87 -1.23
C GLU A 159 -10.46 9.99 -1.95
N ILE A 160 -9.78 10.56 -2.94
CA ILE A 160 -8.77 9.88 -3.73
C ILE A 160 -7.39 10.43 -3.40
N GLU A 161 -6.46 9.52 -3.14
CA GLU A 161 -5.03 9.79 -3.02
C GLU A 161 -4.27 9.11 -4.15
N SER A 162 -3.42 9.85 -4.83
CA SER A 162 -2.66 9.36 -5.99
C SER A 162 -1.19 9.75 -5.88
N PHE A 163 -0.30 8.84 -6.31
CA PHE A 163 1.13 9.12 -6.35
C PHE A 163 1.46 10.10 -7.48
N VAL A 164 2.17 11.18 -7.15
CA VAL A 164 2.54 12.23 -8.12
C VAL A 164 4.05 12.28 -8.40
N HIS A 165 4.87 11.78 -7.47
CA HIS A 165 6.32 11.81 -7.59
C HIS A 165 6.99 10.62 -6.92
N GLY A 166 8.14 10.18 -7.46
CA GLY A 166 9.01 9.17 -6.87
C GLY A 166 8.95 7.80 -7.55
N ALA A 167 9.41 6.75 -6.87
CA ALA A 167 9.63 5.46 -7.52
C ALA A 167 8.32 4.74 -7.89
N LEU A 168 8.17 4.28 -9.14
CA LEU A 168 7.07 3.41 -9.58
C LEU A 168 7.39 1.92 -9.34
N CYS A 169 6.42 1.15 -8.81
CA CYS A 169 6.54 -0.29 -8.67
C CYS A 169 6.37 -0.98 -10.04
N TYR A 170 7.15 -2.02 -10.32
CA TYR A 170 7.03 -2.75 -11.59
C TYR A 170 5.79 -3.67 -11.61
N CYS A 171 5.56 -4.38 -10.51
CA CYS A 171 4.38 -5.19 -10.29
C CYS A 171 3.26 -4.31 -9.75
N TYR A 172 2.00 -4.68 -10.00
CA TYR A 172 0.88 -4.13 -9.25
C TYR A 172 1.18 -4.21 -7.74
N SER A 173 0.99 -3.09 -7.04
CA SER A 173 1.36 -2.98 -5.63
C SER A 173 0.54 -3.95 -4.78
N GLY A 174 1.20 -4.71 -3.89
CA GLY A 174 0.56 -5.77 -3.07
C GLY A 174 0.51 -7.15 -3.72
N GLN A 175 0.93 -7.29 -4.98
CA GLN A 175 0.72 -8.49 -5.81
C GLN A 175 2.03 -9.19 -6.20
N CYS A 176 3.13 -8.86 -5.51
CA CYS A 176 4.48 -9.34 -5.84
C CYS A 176 4.95 -10.37 -4.82
N LEU A 177 5.13 -11.61 -5.26
CA LEU A 177 5.67 -12.72 -4.47
C LEU A 177 7.15 -13.00 -4.78
N MET A 178 7.72 -12.37 -5.82
CA MET A 178 9.11 -12.63 -6.26
C MET A 178 10.14 -12.48 -5.14
N SER A 179 10.08 -11.39 -4.37
CA SER A 179 11.04 -11.15 -3.28
C SER A 179 10.90 -12.19 -2.16
N SER A 180 9.67 -12.63 -1.90
CA SER A 180 9.38 -13.63 -0.87
C SER A 180 9.89 -15.00 -1.29
N PHE A 181 9.48 -15.48 -2.47
CA PHE A 181 9.80 -16.84 -2.91
C PHE A 181 11.28 -17.04 -3.26
N LEU A 182 12.01 -15.98 -3.64
CA LEU A 182 13.44 -16.08 -3.92
C LEU A 182 14.33 -15.98 -2.68
N GLY A 183 13.90 -15.27 -1.64
CA GLY A 183 14.80 -14.93 -0.53
C GLY A 183 14.14 -14.79 0.85
N GLY A 184 12.90 -15.22 1.03
CA GLY A 184 12.15 -15.17 2.30
C GLY A 184 11.64 -13.79 2.69
N ARG A 185 12.04 -12.73 1.96
CA ARG A 185 11.74 -11.33 2.29
C ARG A 185 10.48 -10.85 1.58
N SER A 186 9.34 -10.88 2.25
CA SER A 186 8.07 -10.51 1.64
C SER A 186 7.99 -9.01 1.35
N GLY A 187 7.65 -8.67 0.11
CA GLY A 187 7.37 -7.29 -0.28
C GLY A 187 6.06 -6.78 0.33
N ASN A 188 5.08 -7.66 0.50
CA ASN A 188 3.77 -7.36 1.06
C ASN A 188 3.81 -7.21 2.60
N ARG A 189 4.90 -7.67 3.23
CA ARG A 189 5.23 -7.43 4.65
C ARG A 189 6.38 -6.43 4.85
N GLY A 190 6.68 -5.62 3.84
CA GLY A 190 7.57 -4.47 3.96
C GLY A 190 9.07 -4.74 3.89
N ARG A 191 9.48 -5.95 3.49
CA ARG A 191 10.89 -6.37 3.42
C ARG A 191 11.43 -6.52 1.99
N CYS A 192 10.71 -6.01 0.98
CA CYS A 192 11.05 -6.12 -0.44
C CYS A 192 12.55 -5.91 -0.75
N ALA A 193 13.19 -6.92 -1.35
CA ALA A 193 14.59 -6.90 -1.78
C ALA A 193 14.80 -6.28 -3.17
N GLN A 194 13.74 -5.68 -3.74
CA GLN A 194 13.75 -4.99 -5.04
C GLN A 194 14.29 -5.84 -6.21
N PRO A 195 13.83 -7.10 -6.40
CA PRO A 195 14.33 -7.96 -7.48
C PRO A 195 14.10 -7.39 -8.88
N CYS A 196 13.08 -6.54 -9.08
CA CYS A 196 12.83 -5.84 -10.34
C CYS A 196 13.91 -4.80 -10.71
N ARG A 197 14.78 -4.42 -9.75
CA ARG A 197 15.87 -3.45 -9.96
C ARG A 197 17.19 -4.13 -10.31
N LEU A 198 17.20 -5.45 -10.47
CA LEU A 198 18.37 -6.25 -10.84
C LEU A 198 18.48 -6.42 -12.36
N PRO A 199 19.68 -6.72 -12.88
CA PRO A 199 19.83 -7.03 -14.30
C PRO A 199 19.30 -8.44 -14.61
N TYR A 200 18.72 -8.60 -15.81
CA TYR A 200 18.26 -9.88 -16.34
C TYR A 200 18.60 -10.00 -17.82
N GLN A 201 18.81 -11.23 -18.29
CA GLN A 201 18.85 -11.54 -19.71
C GLN A 201 17.45 -11.99 -20.15
N VAL A 202 16.95 -11.49 -21.27
CA VAL A 202 15.61 -11.84 -21.77
C VAL A 202 15.74 -12.58 -23.09
N TYR A 203 15.05 -13.71 -23.21
CA TYR A 203 15.03 -14.55 -24.42
C TYR A 203 13.60 -14.71 -24.95
N ARG A 204 13.49 -14.81 -26.27
CA ARG A 204 12.27 -15.21 -27.00
C ARG A 204 12.69 -16.23 -28.05
N GLU A 205 12.10 -17.44 -28.03
CA GLU A 205 12.41 -18.50 -29.00
C GLU A 205 13.93 -18.77 -29.10
N GLY A 206 14.62 -18.82 -27.95
CA GLY A 206 16.07 -19.01 -27.86
C GLY A 206 16.93 -17.78 -28.23
N LYS A 207 16.35 -16.73 -28.80
CA LYS A 207 17.07 -15.50 -29.15
C LYS A 207 17.06 -14.49 -28.01
N LYS A 208 18.25 -14.02 -27.61
CA LYS A 208 18.41 -12.95 -26.62
C LYS A 208 17.89 -11.61 -27.17
N LEU A 209 17.05 -10.92 -26.41
CA LEU A 209 16.40 -9.66 -26.79
C LEU A 209 17.13 -8.41 -26.30
N ASN A 210 17.93 -8.51 -25.24
CA ASN A 210 18.58 -7.36 -24.62
C ASN A 210 20.11 -7.48 -24.57
N ASP A 211 20.73 -6.32 -24.40
CA ASP A 211 22.18 -6.09 -24.33
C ASP A 211 22.55 -5.33 -23.05
N GLU A 212 23.82 -4.92 -22.91
CA GLU A 212 24.29 -4.14 -21.75
C GLU A 212 23.58 -2.79 -21.60
N ARG A 213 23.13 -2.22 -22.72
CA ARG A 213 22.38 -0.96 -22.78
C ARG A 213 20.91 -1.11 -22.39
N SER A 214 20.46 -2.34 -22.17
CA SER A 214 19.08 -2.69 -21.81
C SER A 214 18.98 -3.81 -20.77
N ALA A 215 19.97 -3.88 -19.88
CA ALA A 215 20.13 -4.94 -18.89
C ALA A 215 19.04 -4.97 -17.79
N TYR A 216 18.26 -3.90 -17.61
CA TYR A 216 17.27 -3.77 -16.51
C TYR A 216 15.81 -3.74 -17.02
N PRO A 217 15.28 -4.84 -17.59
CA PRO A 217 13.99 -4.85 -18.28
C PRO A 217 12.76 -4.66 -17.37
N LEU A 218 12.95 -4.76 -16.05
CA LEU A 218 11.89 -4.67 -15.04
C LEU A 218 12.00 -3.43 -14.14
N SER A 219 12.87 -2.47 -14.46
CA SER A 219 13.10 -1.29 -13.60
C SER A 219 12.45 -0.03 -14.18
N PRO A 220 11.30 0.45 -13.66
CA PRO A 220 10.71 1.72 -14.11
C PRO A 220 11.59 2.92 -13.78
N LYS A 221 11.50 3.99 -14.57
CA LYS A 221 11.96 5.33 -14.17
C LYS A 221 11.14 5.83 -12.97
N ASP A 222 11.57 6.92 -12.36
CA ASP A 222 10.76 7.58 -11.33
C ASP A 222 9.63 8.37 -12.02
N MET A 223 8.47 8.48 -11.36
CA MET A 223 7.37 9.29 -11.84
C MET A 223 7.56 10.75 -11.41
N CYS A 224 7.16 11.69 -12.26
CA CYS A 224 7.07 13.09 -11.93
C CYS A 224 5.94 13.72 -12.74
N THR A 225 4.91 14.23 -12.06
CA THR A 225 3.69 14.71 -12.71
C THR A 225 3.41 16.18 -12.44
N VAL A 226 4.39 16.94 -11.95
CA VAL A 226 4.26 18.38 -11.63
C VAL A 226 3.78 19.21 -12.84
N ARG A 227 4.12 18.78 -14.06
CA ARG A 227 3.72 19.43 -15.32
C ARG A 227 2.26 19.21 -15.71
N ILE A 228 1.63 18.15 -15.18
CA ILE A 228 0.25 17.78 -15.45
C ILE A 228 -0.60 17.84 -14.17
N LEU A 229 -0.20 18.72 -13.24
CA LEU A 229 -0.86 18.89 -11.96
C LEU A 229 -2.35 19.29 -12.11
N PRO A 230 -2.74 20.23 -13.00
CA PRO A 230 -4.15 20.55 -13.24
C PRO A 230 -5.01 19.33 -13.59
N GLU A 231 -4.53 18.50 -14.51
CA GLU A 231 -5.26 17.34 -15.02
C GLU A 231 -5.46 16.27 -13.94
N ILE A 232 -4.50 16.14 -13.01
CA ILE A 232 -4.61 15.26 -11.84
C ILE A 232 -5.71 15.75 -10.89
N LEU A 233 -5.75 17.06 -10.63
CA LEU A 233 -6.77 17.66 -9.74
C LEU A 233 -8.16 17.55 -10.36
N GLU A 234 -8.29 17.80 -11.67
CA GLU A 234 -9.53 17.67 -12.44
C GLU A 234 -9.99 16.21 -12.61
N ALA A 235 -9.13 15.23 -12.36
CA ALA A 235 -9.51 13.83 -12.28
C ALA A 235 -10.11 13.44 -10.91
N GLY A 236 -10.19 14.36 -9.95
CA GLY A 236 -10.78 14.12 -8.63
C GLY A 236 -9.77 13.69 -7.55
N VAL A 237 -8.47 13.92 -7.75
CA VAL A 237 -7.44 13.59 -6.74
C VAL A 237 -7.42 14.63 -5.62
N HIS A 238 -7.70 14.18 -4.39
CA HIS A 238 -7.75 14.99 -3.17
C HIS A 238 -6.40 15.11 -2.49
N SER A 239 -5.59 14.05 -2.51
CA SER A 239 -4.28 13.99 -1.86
C SER A 239 -3.20 13.64 -2.88
N LEU A 240 -2.24 14.56 -3.04
CA LEU A 240 -1.09 14.42 -3.93
C LEU A 240 0.05 13.78 -3.15
N LYS A 241 0.25 12.47 -3.33
CA LYS A 241 1.20 11.70 -2.54
C LYS A 241 2.58 11.65 -3.18
N ILE A 242 3.60 12.07 -2.44
CA ILE A 242 5.00 11.94 -2.83
C ILE A 242 5.57 10.63 -2.26
N GLU A 243 6.19 9.78 -3.09
CA GLU A 243 6.93 8.61 -2.62
C GLU A 243 8.34 9.00 -2.18
N GLY A 244 8.78 8.53 -1.00
CA GLY A 244 10.17 8.76 -0.59
C GLY A 244 10.51 8.44 0.85
N ARG A 245 9.81 7.51 1.52
CA ARG A 245 10.02 7.27 2.97
C ARG A 245 11.44 6.79 3.33
N MET A 246 12.18 6.24 2.37
CA MET A 246 13.60 5.84 2.55
C MET A 246 14.58 6.91 2.05
N LYS A 247 14.10 8.08 1.62
CA LYS A 247 14.92 9.19 1.13
C LYS A 247 15.34 10.09 2.28
N LYS A 248 16.38 10.87 2.04
CA LYS A 248 16.87 11.84 3.03
C LYS A 248 15.91 13.04 3.15
N PRO A 249 15.93 13.78 4.27
CA PRO A 249 15.07 14.94 4.45
C PRO A 249 15.14 16.00 3.35
N GLU A 250 16.32 16.19 2.71
CA GLU A 250 16.48 17.16 1.62
C GLU A 250 15.69 16.77 0.36
N TYR A 251 15.55 15.46 0.08
CA TYR A 251 14.69 14.99 -1.00
C TYR A 251 13.24 15.38 -0.73
N THR A 252 12.75 15.11 0.49
CA THR A 252 11.38 15.42 0.88
C THR A 252 11.12 16.93 0.77
N ALA A 253 11.98 17.76 1.36
CA ALA A 253 11.80 19.21 1.31
C ALA A 253 11.85 19.78 -0.11
N GLY A 254 12.84 19.38 -0.92
CA GLY A 254 13.00 19.89 -2.28
C GLY A 254 11.85 19.51 -3.21
N VAL A 255 11.34 18.28 -3.12
CA VAL A 255 10.15 17.87 -3.91
C VAL A 255 8.90 18.60 -3.42
N VAL A 256 8.69 18.68 -2.10
CA VAL A 256 7.52 19.36 -1.53
C VAL A 256 7.49 20.84 -1.91
N GLU A 257 8.61 21.56 -1.82
CA GLU A 257 8.70 22.97 -2.19
C GLU A 257 8.22 23.21 -3.63
N ILE A 258 8.68 22.38 -4.57
CA ILE A 258 8.35 22.53 -5.98
C ILE A 258 6.87 22.23 -6.21
N TYR A 259 6.33 21.14 -5.68
CA TYR A 259 4.91 20.84 -5.80
C TYR A 259 4.03 21.92 -5.13
N ARG A 260 4.43 22.43 -3.95
CA ARG A 260 3.73 23.49 -3.23
C ARG A 260 3.66 24.77 -4.07
N LYS A 261 4.78 25.19 -4.67
CA LYS A 261 4.85 26.37 -5.56
C LYS A 261 3.82 26.30 -6.69
N TYR A 262 3.73 25.16 -7.40
CA TYR A 262 2.80 25.01 -8.53
C TYR A 262 1.36 24.80 -8.08
N LEU A 263 1.14 24.12 -6.94
CA LEU A 263 -0.17 23.97 -6.36
C LEU A 263 -0.75 25.31 -5.87
N ASP A 264 0.07 26.16 -5.23
CA ASP A 264 -0.36 27.49 -4.78
C ASP A 264 -0.75 28.38 -5.96
N ARG A 265 0.03 28.36 -7.05
CA ARG A 265 -0.35 29.07 -8.29
C ARG A 265 -1.69 28.60 -8.82
N TYR A 266 -1.90 27.28 -8.90
CA TYR A 266 -3.17 26.71 -9.35
C TYR A 266 -4.36 27.14 -8.47
N LEU A 267 -4.19 27.09 -7.14
CA LEU A 267 -5.21 27.49 -6.17
C LEU A 267 -5.47 29.00 -6.18
N ALA A 268 -4.47 29.81 -6.53
CA ALA A 268 -4.61 31.27 -6.70
C ALA A 268 -5.29 31.68 -8.02
N GLY A 269 -5.62 30.73 -8.90
CA GLY A 269 -6.39 30.96 -10.13
C GLY A 269 -5.62 30.75 -11.44
N ASP A 270 -4.31 30.49 -11.39
CA ASP A 270 -3.52 30.11 -12.57
C ASP A 270 -3.83 28.66 -12.96
N LYS A 271 -4.84 28.45 -13.80
CA LYS A 271 -5.34 27.10 -14.12
C LYS A 271 -4.35 26.19 -14.84
N ASN A 272 -3.30 26.76 -15.46
CA ASN A 272 -2.29 26.01 -16.20
C ASN A 272 -0.88 26.51 -15.84
N PRO A 273 -0.42 26.30 -14.60
CA PRO A 273 0.83 26.88 -14.16
C PRO A 273 2.01 26.20 -14.85
N VAL A 274 2.71 26.94 -15.72
CA VAL A 274 3.84 26.40 -16.47
C VAL A 274 5.05 26.16 -15.56
N VAL A 275 5.55 24.92 -15.55
CA VAL A 275 6.73 24.50 -14.80
C VAL A 275 8.00 24.99 -15.48
N SER A 276 8.81 25.76 -14.76
CA SER A 276 10.08 26.29 -15.27
C SER A 276 11.09 25.16 -15.54
N GLY A 277 11.98 25.38 -16.51
CA GLY A 277 13.08 24.46 -16.78
C GLY A 277 14.02 24.28 -15.58
N GLU A 278 14.24 25.34 -14.81
CA GLU A 278 15.05 25.33 -13.59
C GLU A 278 14.46 24.48 -12.47
N ASP A 279 13.16 24.60 -12.19
CA ASP A 279 12.52 23.78 -11.15
C ASP A 279 12.48 22.31 -11.57
N TYR A 280 12.22 22.04 -12.87
CA TYR A 280 12.26 20.68 -13.38
C TYR A 280 13.67 20.07 -13.30
N GLN A 281 14.70 20.87 -13.59
CA GLN A 281 16.10 20.47 -13.42
C GLN A 281 16.43 20.23 -11.94
N THR A 282 15.90 21.05 -11.04
CA THR A 282 16.05 20.86 -9.59
C THR A 282 15.51 19.50 -9.14
N LEU A 283 14.34 19.08 -9.64
CA LEU A 283 13.82 17.74 -9.36
C LEU A 283 14.74 16.62 -9.89
N LEU A 284 15.30 16.79 -11.09
CA LEU A 284 16.26 15.83 -11.66
C LEU A 284 17.52 15.72 -10.79
N ASP A 285 18.04 16.85 -10.33
CA ASP A 285 19.25 16.95 -9.50
C ASP A 285 19.05 16.41 -8.08
N ILE A 286 17.84 16.55 -7.52
CA ILE A 286 17.48 15.98 -6.22
C ILE A 286 17.57 14.47 -6.27
N TYR A 287 16.79 13.83 -7.15
CA TYR A 287 16.89 12.40 -7.41
C TYR A 287 16.00 12.00 -8.59
N ASN A 288 16.58 11.21 -9.49
CA ASN A 288 15.81 10.45 -10.46
C ASN A 288 16.48 9.09 -10.72
N ARG A 289 15.80 8.26 -11.51
CA ARG A 289 16.32 7.01 -12.03
C ARG A 289 16.19 7.00 -13.55
N ASP A 290 17.25 7.41 -14.22
CA ASP A 290 17.31 7.47 -15.69
C ASP A 290 16.22 8.39 -16.28
N GLY A 291 15.98 9.52 -15.60
CA GLY A 291 14.95 10.51 -15.91
C GLY A 291 13.59 10.24 -15.25
N PHE A 292 12.57 10.93 -15.76
CA PHE A 292 11.19 10.85 -15.29
C PHE A 292 10.23 10.37 -16.39
N HIS A 293 9.04 9.95 -15.96
CA HIS A 293 7.86 9.78 -16.81
C HIS A 293 6.61 10.33 -16.10
N GLU A 294 5.54 10.59 -16.84
CA GLU A 294 4.30 11.20 -16.32
C GLU A 294 3.23 10.13 -15.96
N SER A 295 3.68 9.05 -15.30
CA SER A 295 2.82 7.91 -14.91
C SER A 295 2.06 7.27 -16.07
N TYR A 296 1.04 6.46 -15.76
CA TYR A 296 -0.01 6.04 -16.70
C TYR A 296 -1.05 7.15 -16.95
N TYR A 297 -0.83 8.33 -16.38
CA TYR A 297 -1.71 9.50 -16.48
C TYR A 297 -1.66 10.11 -17.88
N ALA A 298 -0.45 10.29 -18.43
CA ALA A 298 -0.25 10.87 -19.76
C ALA A 298 0.17 9.86 -20.84
N GLN A 299 0.53 8.63 -20.45
CA GLN A 299 1.10 7.64 -21.37
C GLN A 299 0.69 6.20 -21.03
N ARG A 300 0.98 5.25 -21.92
CA ARG A 300 0.78 3.81 -21.69
C ARG A 300 2.12 3.10 -21.40
N ASN A 301 2.02 1.83 -21.01
CA ASN A 301 3.16 0.93 -20.81
C ASN A 301 4.17 0.97 -21.97
N GLY A 302 5.43 0.70 -21.70
CA GLY A 302 6.48 0.55 -22.70
C GLY A 302 7.82 1.16 -22.30
N ARG A 303 8.75 1.09 -23.25
CA ARG A 303 10.17 1.43 -23.08
C ARG A 303 10.44 2.82 -22.47
N SER A 304 9.64 3.84 -22.79
CA SER A 304 9.84 5.21 -22.29
C SER A 304 9.71 5.33 -20.77
N MET A 305 8.98 4.41 -20.13
CA MET A 305 8.80 4.37 -18.68
C MET A 305 9.90 3.58 -17.96
N MET A 306 10.86 2.99 -18.68
CA MET A 306 11.83 2.05 -18.13
C MET A 306 13.23 2.65 -18.03
N ALA A 307 13.83 2.51 -16.86
CA ALA A 307 15.23 2.79 -16.59
C ALA A 307 16.06 1.54 -16.95
N LEU A 308 16.32 1.40 -18.25
CA LEU A 308 16.92 0.18 -18.82
C LEU A 308 18.42 0.05 -18.56
N ARG A 309 19.04 1.11 -18.05
CA ARG A 309 20.44 1.18 -17.62
C ARG A 309 20.53 1.60 -16.17
N ASN A 310 21.69 1.36 -15.56
CA ASN A 310 22.01 1.89 -14.25
C ASN A 310 23.21 2.84 -14.36
N GLU A 311 22.95 4.08 -14.75
CA GLU A 311 23.97 5.10 -14.97
C GLU A 311 24.86 5.30 -13.72
N LYS A 312 24.31 5.17 -12.52
CA LYS A 312 25.05 5.27 -11.25
C LYS A 312 26.04 4.12 -11.01
N LYS A 313 25.87 2.96 -11.66
CA LYS A 313 26.87 1.87 -11.64
C LYS A 313 27.93 2.02 -12.73
N SER A 314 27.63 2.75 -13.80
CA SER A 314 28.56 3.03 -14.90
C SER A 314 29.64 4.05 -14.53
N LEU A 315 29.44 4.81 -13.44
CA LEU A 315 30.30 5.91 -13.02
C LEU A 315 31.30 5.48 -11.93
N SER A 316 32.54 5.92 -12.06
CA SER A 316 33.62 5.70 -11.09
C SER A 316 33.60 6.76 -9.97
N GLY A 317 34.46 6.62 -8.95
CA GLY A 317 34.36 7.29 -7.64
C GLY A 317 34.24 8.82 -7.67
N GLU A 318 35.03 9.53 -8.48
CA GLU A 318 34.99 10.99 -8.57
C GLU A 318 33.76 11.49 -9.36
N ASP A 319 33.41 10.83 -10.48
CA ASP A 319 32.22 11.19 -11.29
C ASP A 319 30.90 11.04 -10.51
N LYS A 320 30.84 10.11 -9.55
CA LYS A 320 29.67 9.95 -8.67
C LYS A 320 29.42 11.15 -7.77
N ARG A 321 30.47 11.88 -7.36
CA ARG A 321 30.34 13.11 -6.58
C ARG A 321 29.88 14.27 -7.48
N THR A 322 30.40 14.33 -8.71
CA THR A 322 30.04 15.37 -9.70
C THR A 322 28.58 15.31 -10.15
N VAL A 323 27.92 14.15 -10.12
CA VAL A 323 26.51 13.98 -10.52
C VAL A 323 25.51 14.41 -9.43
N ARG A 324 25.94 14.50 -8.16
CA ARG A 324 25.05 14.96 -7.08
C ARG A 324 25.28 16.44 -6.85
N ASN A 325 24.24 17.25 -7.03
CA ASN A 325 24.33 18.70 -6.86
C ASN A 325 24.47 19.08 -5.37
N GLU A 326 25.66 18.92 -4.78
CA GLU A 326 25.91 19.13 -3.34
C GLU A 326 25.51 20.53 -2.87
N LYS A 327 25.73 21.55 -3.70
CA LYS A 327 25.29 22.93 -3.43
C LYS A 327 23.79 23.04 -3.23
N LEU A 328 22.99 22.37 -4.08
CA LEU A 328 21.54 22.32 -3.92
C LEU A 328 21.14 21.65 -2.59
N PHE A 329 21.77 20.53 -2.23
CA PHE A 329 21.51 19.85 -0.97
C PHE A 329 21.85 20.74 0.25
N GLU A 330 22.98 21.45 0.21
CA GLU A 330 23.36 22.42 1.25
C GLU A 330 22.37 23.57 1.36
N GLN A 331 21.89 24.11 0.23
CA GLN A 331 20.88 25.16 0.20
C GLN A 331 19.56 24.69 0.83
N ILE A 332 19.08 23.49 0.45
CA ILE A 332 17.87 22.89 1.03
C ILE A 332 18.05 22.66 2.53
N ARG A 333 19.22 22.15 2.95
CA ARG A 333 19.53 21.93 4.36
C ARG A 333 19.50 23.22 5.16
N LYS A 334 20.18 24.26 4.69
CA LYS A 334 20.19 25.58 5.34
C LYS A 334 18.79 26.19 5.42
N LYS A 335 17.96 25.98 4.40
CA LYS A 335 16.60 26.54 4.32
C LYS A 335 15.60 25.82 5.21
N TYR A 336 15.64 24.49 5.29
CA TYR A 336 14.58 23.69 5.92
C TYR A 336 15.02 22.84 7.10
N LEU A 337 16.30 22.49 7.23
CA LEU A 337 16.80 21.62 8.30
C LEU A 337 17.53 22.40 9.38
N GLU A 338 18.06 23.57 9.07
CA GLU A 338 18.71 24.45 10.04
C GLU A 338 17.72 25.43 10.68
N GLY A 339 17.98 25.81 11.93
CA GLY A 339 17.12 26.69 12.72
C GLY A 339 15.92 25.98 13.36
N LYS A 340 15.36 26.59 14.41
CA LYS A 340 14.11 26.14 15.04
C LYS A 340 12.95 26.92 14.44
N LYS A 341 11.96 26.22 13.86
CA LYS A 341 10.67 26.84 13.53
C LYS A 341 9.81 26.79 14.78
N GLN A 342 9.56 27.96 15.35
CA GLN A 342 8.65 28.14 16.48
C GLN A 342 7.41 28.87 16.00
N GLU A 343 6.25 28.46 16.51
CA GLU A 343 4.97 29.10 16.28
C GLU A 343 4.95 30.48 16.94
N LYS A 344 4.51 31.47 16.16
CA LYS A 344 4.47 32.85 16.61
C LYS A 344 3.24 33.09 17.48
N ILE A 345 3.47 33.57 18.70
CA ILE A 345 2.43 33.88 19.66
C ILE A 345 2.44 35.36 20.04
N LYS A 346 1.31 35.86 20.52
CA LYS A 346 1.23 37.16 21.18
C LYS A 346 1.03 36.97 22.67
N GLY A 347 1.47 37.91 23.46
CA GLY A 347 1.19 37.87 24.90
C GLY A 347 1.02 39.24 25.52
N THR A 348 0.39 39.22 26.69
CA THR A 348 0.20 40.38 27.56
C THR A 348 0.61 39.99 28.97
N LEU A 349 1.57 40.71 29.54
CA LEU A 349 2.04 40.51 30.90
C LEU A 349 1.63 41.69 31.77
N SER A 350 0.88 41.43 32.84
CA SER A 350 0.44 42.44 33.81
C SER A 350 1.08 42.19 35.18
N LEU A 351 1.76 43.20 35.70
CA LEU A 351 2.49 43.17 36.96
C LEU A 351 2.16 44.42 37.77
N PHE A 352 1.24 44.32 38.73
CA PHE A 352 0.83 45.43 39.59
C PHE A 352 1.01 45.08 41.07
N PRO A 353 1.40 46.04 41.94
CA PRO A 353 1.58 45.80 43.37
C PRO A 353 0.38 45.10 44.01
N ASP A 354 0.64 44.15 44.91
CA ASP A 354 -0.34 43.37 45.67
C ASP A 354 -1.32 42.53 44.82
N CYS A 355 -1.14 42.49 43.50
CA CYS A 355 -1.87 41.62 42.58
C CYS A 355 -1.01 40.42 42.14
N PRO A 356 -1.63 39.27 41.81
CA PRO A 356 -0.95 38.19 41.11
C PRO A 356 -0.34 38.67 39.78
N ALA A 357 0.84 38.16 39.43
CA ALA A 357 1.38 38.34 38.09
C ALA A 357 0.51 37.58 37.08
N ILE A 358 0.03 38.27 36.03
CA ILE A 358 -0.86 37.65 35.03
C ILE A 358 -0.14 37.63 33.69
N LEU A 359 -0.06 36.45 33.06
CA LEU A 359 0.37 36.31 31.68
C LEU A 359 -0.78 35.76 30.85
N GLU A 360 -1.19 36.54 29.85
CA GLU A 360 -2.10 36.12 28.80
C GLU A 360 -1.30 35.78 27.55
N VAL A 361 -1.67 34.67 26.89
CA VAL A 361 -1.03 34.21 25.66
C VAL A 361 -2.09 33.91 24.61
N GLU A 362 -1.87 34.38 23.39
CA GLU A 362 -2.75 34.24 22.25
C GLU A 362 -2.04 33.51 21.10
N TYR A 363 -2.72 32.52 20.53
CA TYR A 363 -2.33 31.83 19.29
C TYR A 363 -3.58 31.57 18.42
N GLY A 364 -3.66 32.25 17.27
CA GLY A 364 -4.83 32.15 16.39
C GLY A 364 -6.10 32.59 17.10
N SER A 365 -7.06 31.67 17.29
CA SER A 365 -8.31 31.92 18.03
C SER A 365 -8.25 31.47 19.50
N ILE A 366 -7.12 30.93 19.97
CA ILE A 366 -6.96 30.45 21.33
C ILE A 366 -6.34 31.56 22.17
N GLN A 367 -6.97 31.86 23.31
CA GLN A 367 -6.45 32.77 24.33
C GLN A 367 -6.49 32.06 25.68
N ILE A 368 -5.38 32.07 26.40
CA ILE A 368 -5.24 31.51 27.73
C ILE A 368 -4.67 32.55 28.69
N SER A 369 -4.98 32.42 29.97
CA SER A 369 -4.46 33.28 31.03
C SER A 369 -3.96 32.42 32.19
N VAL A 370 -2.76 32.72 32.67
CA VAL A 370 -2.15 32.08 33.84
C VAL A 370 -1.81 33.12 34.89
N GLN A 371 -1.96 32.73 36.16
CA GLN A 371 -1.63 33.57 37.31
C GLN A 371 -0.41 32.99 38.02
N GLY A 372 0.53 33.85 38.37
CA GLY A 372 1.75 33.53 39.12
C GLY A 372 1.73 34.10 40.53
N ALA A 373 2.92 34.22 41.12
CA ALA A 373 3.09 34.79 42.45
C ALA A 373 2.64 36.27 42.51
N THR A 374 2.23 36.68 43.71
CA THR A 374 1.88 38.08 44.02
C THR A 374 3.08 39.00 43.82
N VAL A 375 2.87 40.07 43.09
CA VAL A 375 3.86 41.12 42.83
C VAL A 375 3.99 41.99 44.06
N GLN A 376 5.21 42.22 44.52
CA GLN A 376 5.49 43.00 45.72
C GLN A 376 5.93 44.42 45.36
N GLU A 377 5.81 45.37 46.28
CA GLU A 377 6.51 46.65 46.15
C GLU A 377 8.03 46.47 46.34
N ALA A 378 8.79 47.13 45.50
CA ALA A 378 10.24 47.08 45.47
C ALA A 378 10.83 47.95 46.58
N LYS A 379 11.40 47.29 47.60
CA LYS A 379 12.16 47.97 48.68
C LYS A 379 13.50 48.54 48.21
N SER A 380 14.05 48.01 47.12
CA SER A 380 15.22 48.54 46.39
C SER A 380 15.27 47.93 44.99
N ARG A 381 15.69 48.70 43.97
CA ARG A 381 15.83 48.28 42.56
C ARG A 381 14.53 47.67 41.97
N PRO A 382 13.58 48.50 41.53
CA PRO A 382 12.36 48.03 40.88
C PRO A 382 12.65 47.24 39.60
N LEU A 383 11.67 46.45 39.15
CA LEU A 383 11.76 45.75 37.87
C LEU A 383 11.88 46.76 36.73
N ASP A 384 12.78 46.45 35.81
CA ASP A 384 12.98 47.18 34.57
C ASP A 384 12.23 46.45 33.44
N GLU A 385 11.44 47.19 32.66
CA GLU A 385 10.60 46.60 31.60
C GLU A 385 11.46 45.86 30.55
N GLU A 386 12.59 46.44 30.14
CA GLU A 386 13.47 45.80 29.15
C GLU A 386 14.05 44.49 29.68
N ARG A 387 14.39 44.43 30.97
CA ARG A 387 14.85 43.22 31.64
C ARG A 387 13.74 42.17 31.72
N VAL A 388 12.51 42.56 32.08
CA VAL A 388 11.35 41.65 32.10
C VAL A 388 11.09 41.10 30.69
N ARG A 389 11.04 41.99 29.68
CA ARG A 389 10.87 41.64 28.27
C ARG A 389 11.91 40.63 27.80
N ARG A 390 13.20 40.91 28.01
CA ARG A 390 14.30 39.98 27.67
C ARG A 390 14.15 38.64 28.36
N GLN A 391 13.62 38.59 29.57
CA GLN A 391 13.41 37.34 30.28
C GLN A 391 12.21 36.56 29.72
N MET A 392 11.09 37.23 29.42
CA MET A 392 9.89 36.59 28.88
C MET A 392 10.08 36.09 27.44
N MET A 393 10.85 36.82 26.62
CA MET A 393 11.15 36.43 25.24
C MET A 393 12.08 35.21 25.14
N LYS A 394 12.71 34.77 26.24
CA LYS A 394 13.55 33.55 26.27
C LYS A 394 12.68 32.30 26.36
N THR A 395 12.08 31.92 25.24
CA THR A 395 11.22 30.72 25.16
C THR A 395 12.05 29.42 25.06
N GLY A 396 13.33 29.49 24.70
CA GLY A 396 14.26 28.37 24.82
C GLY A 396 13.96 27.26 23.81
N GLU A 397 13.65 26.05 24.30
CA GLU A 397 13.36 24.88 23.45
C GLU A 397 11.87 24.64 23.18
N THR A 398 10.99 25.53 23.64
CA THR A 398 9.56 25.39 23.40
C THR A 398 9.21 25.53 21.93
N GLU A 399 8.02 25.09 21.56
CA GLU A 399 7.48 25.18 20.20
C GLU A 399 7.04 26.60 19.84
N PHE A 400 7.05 27.55 20.78
CA PHE A 400 6.55 28.92 20.60
C PHE A 400 7.64 30.00 20.73
N VAL A 401 7.42 31.11 20.04
CA VAL A 401 8.19 32.35 20.16
C VAL A 401 7.25 33.55 20.16
N PHE A 402 7.47 34.51 21.05
CA PHE A 402 6.68 35.74 21.07
C PHE A 402 7.02 36.61 19.86
N GLU A 403 6.04 36.82 18.98
CA GLU A 403 6.11 37.85 17.94
C GLU A 403 5.85 39.23 18.55
N LYS A 404 4.92 39.30 19.51
CA LYS A 404 4.59 40.53 20.24
C LYS A 404 4.33 40.21 21.71
N LEU A 405 4.86 41.03 22.61
CA LEU A 405 4.61 40.96 24.04
C LEU A 405 4.29 42.36 24.57
N GLU A 406 3.10 42.59 25.08
CA GLU A 406 2.73 43.83 25.77
C GLU A 406 2.99 43.65 27.27
N ILE A 407 3.60 44.65 27.91
CA ILE A 407 3.96 44.58 29.33
C ILE A 407 3.35 45.79 30.02
N PHE A 408 2.50 45.53 31.01
CA PHE A 408 1.90 46.52 31.88
C PHE A 408 2.54 46.40 33.26
N LEU A 409 3.35 47.39 33.62
CA LEU A 409 4.15 47.42 34.84
C LEU A 409 3.65 48.53 35.76
N GLY A 410 3.21 48.17 36.97
CA GLY A 410 2.85 49.11 38.02
C GLY A 410 4.08 49.80 38.63
N GLU A 411 3.85 50.87 39.37
CA GLU A 411 4.94 51.65 39.98
C GLU A 411 5.73 50.82 40.99
N SER A 412 7.06 50.92 40.92
CA SER A 412 7.99 50.33 41.89
C SER A 412 7.73 48.85 42.22
N VAL A 413 7.48 47.99 41.22
CA VAL A 413 7.20 46.56 41.46
C VAL A 413 8.45 45.68 41.55
N PHE A 414 8.36 44.60 42.32
CA PHE A 414 9.36 43.54 42.48
C PHE A 414 8.72 42.15 42.34
N LEU A 415 9.30 41.34 41.47
CA LEU A 415 9.00 39.91 41.35
C LEU A 415 10.30 39.15 41.03
N PRO A 416 10.62 38.05 41.72
CA PRO A 416 11.80 37.26 41.41
C PRO A 416 11.80 36.74 39.97
N MET A 417 12.95 36.78 39.29
CA MET A 417 13.08 36.31 37.89
C MET A 417 12.69 34.84 37.71
N GLN A 418 12.86 34.01 38.75
CA GLN A 418 12.43 32.62 38.74
C GLN A 418 10.91 32.49 38.64
N GLN A 419 10.16 33.39 39.28
CA GLN A 419 8.69 33.43 39.21
C GLN A 419 8.21 33.84 37.82
N LEU A 420 8.90 34.79 37.17
CA LEU A 420 8.63 35.13 35.77
C LEU A 420 8.90 33.95 34.81
N ASN A 421 9.99 33.19 35.04
CA ASN A 421 10.28 31.99 34.26
C ASN A 421 9.22 30.90 34.43
N GLU A 422 8.75 30.72 35.66
CA GLU A 422 7.70 29.76 35.99
C GLU A 422 6.37 30.16 35.34
N LEU A 423 5.98 31.44 35.46
CA LEU A 423 4.78 31.98 34.82
C LEU A 423 4.83 31.80 33.30
N ARG A 424 5.97 32.12 32.67
CA ARG A 424 6.18 31.89 31.23
C ARG A 424 6.01 30.41 30.89
N ARG A 425 6.67 29.51 31.63
CA ARG A 425 6.60 28.07 31.37
C ARG A 425 5.18 27.54 31.51
N GLN A 426 4.46 27.94 32.56
CA GLN A 426 3.07 27.56 32.79
C GLN A 426 2.16 28.07 31.66
N GLY A 427 2.33 29.31 31.22
CA GLY A 427 1.55 29.87 30.11
C GLY A 427 1.78 29.13 28.79
N LEU A 428 3.05 28.85 28.45
CA LEU A 428 3.38 28.11 27.22
C LEU A 428 2.93 26.64 27.27
N GLU A 429 3.01 25.98 28.42
CA GLU A 429 2.51 24.61 28.59
C GLU A 429 0.99 24.56 28.50
N LEU A 430 0.28 25.46 29.19
CA LEU A 430 -1.18 25.51 29.12
C LEU A 430 -1.66 25.83 27.69
N LEU A 431 -0.95 26.69 26.96
CA LEU A 431 -1.24 26.94 25.55
C LEU A 431 -1.08 25.65 24.72
N LYS A 432 0.04 24.94 24.88
CA LYS A 432 0.29 23.65 24.20
C LYS A 432 -0.82 22.65 24.49
N GLU A 433 -1.13 22.43 25.76
CA GLU A 433 -2.19 21.52 26.19
C GLU A 433 -3.55 21.91 25.59
N THR A 434 -3.86 23.21 25.56
CA THR A 434 -5.12 23.73 25.01
C THR A 434 -5.22 23.50 23.50
N ILE A 435 -4.11 23.67 22.75
CA ILE A 435 -4.06 23.39 21.31
C ILE A 435 -4.24 21.89 21.04
N LEU A 436 -3.65 21.02 21.86
CA LEU A 436 -3.65 19.57 21.66
C LEU A 436 -4.92 18.87 22.16
N LYS A 437 -5.61 19.47 23.14
CA LYS A 437 -6.81 18.88 23.77
C LYS A 437 -7.90 18.41 22.80
N PRO A 438 -8.23 19.13 21.71
CA PRO A 438 -9.25 18.68 20.75
C PRO A 438 -8.85 17.43 19.97
N TYR A 439 -7.56 17.13 19.86
CA TYR A 439 -7.03 15.98 19.12
C TYR A 439 -6.95 14.72 19.97
N LYS A 440 -6.71 14.87 21.28
CA LYS A 440 -6.55 13.74 22.20
C LYS A 440 -7.85 12.95 22.33
N ARG A 441 -7.74 11.63 22.33
CA ARG A 441 -8.88 10.70 22.44
C ARG A 441 -8.78 9.89 23.71
N LYS A 442 -9.93 9.41 24.21
CA LYS A 442 -9.98 8.39 25.26
C LYS A 442 -10.33 7.06 24.63
N LEU A 443 -9.62 6.00 25.02
CA LEU A 443 -10.03 4.65 24.66
C LEU A 443 -11.37 4.34 25.32
N SER A 444 -12.34 3.90 24.52
CA SER A 444 -13.49 3.18 25.05
C SER A 444 -13.05 1.77 25.47
N PHE A 445 -13.77 1.15 26.40
CA PHE A 445 -13.56 -0.26 26.74
C PHE A 445 -13.45 -1.11 25.48
N ARG A 446 -12.46 -2.01 25.46
CA ARG A 446 -12.28 -2.98 24.39
C ARG A 446 -13.59 -3.74 24.23
N LYS A 447 -14.24 -3.61 23.08
CA LYS A 447 -15.37 -4.47 22.74
C LYS A 447 -14.83 -5.87 22.55
N GLU A 448 -15.17 -6.76 23.48
CA GLU A 448 -15.01 -8.19 23.22
C GLU A 448 -15.94 -8.56 22.07
N GLU A 449 -15.43 -9.36 21.16
CA GLU A 449 -16.22 -9.84 20.03
C GLU A 449 -17.21 -10.89 20.56
N GLU A 450 -18.51 -10.61 20.43
CA GLU A 450 -19.47 -11.70 20.34
C GLU A 450 -19.12 -12.44 19.05
N LYS A 451 -18.67 -13.70 19.18
CA LYS A 451 -18.50 -14.57 18.01
C LYS A 451 -19.82 -14.54 17.25
N ALA A 452 -19.83 -13.94 16.07
CA ALA A 452 -20.98 -14.01 15.18
C ALA A 452 -21.34 -15.50 15.04
N GLY A 453 -22.61 -15.82 15.25
CA GLY A 453 -23.11 -17.16 15.01
C GLY A 453 -22.82 -17.51 13.56
N HIS A 454 -21.82 -18.34 13.31
CA HIS A 454 -21.56 -18.82 11.96
C HIS A 454 -22.73 -19.73 11.59
N GLU A 455 -23.46 -19.37 10.54
CA GLU A 455 -24.16 -20.39 9.77
C GLU A 455 -23.11 -21.42 9.34
N GLU A 456 -23.40 -22.71 9.54
CA GLU A 456 -22.51 -23.79 9.12
C GLU A 456 -22.33 -23.75 7.59
N GLN A 457 -21.28 -23.06 7.12
CA GLN A 457 -20.82 -23.24 5.74
C GLN A 457 -20.39 -24.69 5.57
N LYS A 458 -20.93 -25.35 4.53
CA LYS A 458 -20.53 -26.74 4.21
C LYS A 458 -19.02 -26.78 3.97
N SER A 459 -18.36 -27.69 4.67
CA SER A 459 -16.92 -27.95 4.49
C SER A 459 -16.60 -28.16 3.01
N LEU A 460 -15.59 -27.47 2.49
CA LEU A 460 -15.15 -27.66 1.11
C LEU A 460 -14.31 -28.93 1.01
N GLN A 461 -14.58 -29.76 0.01
CA GLN A 461 -13.86 -31.02 -0.19
C GLN A 461 -13.59 -31.27 -1.68
N GLY A 462 -12.55 -32.05 -1.95
CA GLY A 462 -12.26 -32.58 -3.28
C GLY A 462 -11.05 -31.96 -3.96
N LEU A 463 -10.85 -32.37 -5.21
CA LEU A 463 -9.75 -31.95 -6.06
C LEU A 463 -10.25 -31.02 -7.16
N ALA A 464 -9.58 -29.89 -7.31
CA ALA A 464 -9.84 -28.91 -8.34
C ALA A 464 -8.61 -28.72 -9.23
N ALA A 465 -8.83 -28.22 -10.45
CA ALA A 465 -7.77 -27.85 -11.36
C ALA A 465 -8.06 -26.51 -12.06
N SER A 466 -7.10 -25.59 -12.04
CA SER A 466 -7.11 -24.37 -12.86
C SER A 466 -6.41 -24.60 -14.19
N VAL A 467 -7.00 -24.09 -15.27
CA VAL A 467 -6.49 -24.21 -16.63
C VAL A 467 -6.51 -22.85 -17.34
N LEU A 468 -5.49 -22.59 -18.17
CA LEU A 468 -5.35 -21.33 -18.93
C LEU A 468 -5.65 -21.47 -20.42
N ASN A 469 -5.83 -22.71 -20.93
CA ASN A 469 -6.08 -22.97 -22.34
C ASN A 469 -6.90 -24.25 -22.55
N LEU A 470 -7.42 -24.41 -23.78
CA LEU A 470 -8.30 -25.52 -24.16
C LEU A 470 -7.60 -26.89 -24.10
N SER A 471 -6.29 -26.97 -24.36
CA SER A 471 -5.54 -28.23 -24.27
C SER A 471 -5.45 -28.72 -22.83
N GLN A 472 -5.17 -27.83 -21.87
CA GLN A 472 -5.20 -28.15 -20.44
C GLN A 472 -6.61 -28.52 -19.99
N LEU A 473 -7.63 -27.78 -20.43
CA LEU A 473 -9.04 -28.07 -20.13
C LEU A 473 -9.42 -29.50 -20.57
N GLY A 474 -9.10 -29.88 -21.81
CA GLY A 474 -9.38 -31.21 -22.34
C GLY A 474 -8.70 -32.31 -21.52
N ALA A 475 -7.43 -32.13 -21.16
CA ALA A 475 -6.68 -33.06 -20.33
C ALA A 475 -7.32 -33.26 -18.94
N VAL A 476 -7.75 -32.17 -18.29
CA VAL A 476 -8.36 -32.21 -16.96
C VAL A 476 -9.76 -32.82 -16.99
N LEU A 477 -10.58 -32.49 -18.00
CA LEU A 477 -11.92 -33.08 -18.15
C LEU A 477 -11.87 -34.61 -18.22
N ALA A 478 -10.86 -35.14 -18.91
CA ALA A 478 -10.65 -36.57 -19.10
C ALA A 478 -10.06 -37.31 -17.88
N VAL A 479 -9.69 -36.62 -16.80
CA VAL A 479 -9.14 -37.25 -15.58
C VAL A 479 -10.27 -37.45 -14.55
N PRO A 480 -10.63 -38.70 -14.22
CA PRO A 480 -11.57 -38.98 -13.12
C PRO A 480 -10.98 -38.55 -11.78
N GLY A 481 -11.83 -38.10 -10.85
CA GLY A 481 -11.41 -37.68 -9.50
C GLY A 481 -10.98 -36.20 -9.40
N ILE A 482 -11.05 -35.44 -10.49
CA ILE A 482 -11.12 -33.97 -10.42
C ILE A 482 -12.59 -33.58 -10.35
N ASP A 483 -12.98 -32.90 -9.28
CA ASP A 483 -14.36 -32.52 -8.99
C ASP A 483 -14.72 -31.14 -9.55
N ARG A 484 -13.73 -30.24 -9.62
CA ARG A 484 -13.92 -28.84 -10.04
C ARG A 484 -12.87 -28.36 -11.03
N ILE A 485 -13.30 -27.58 -12.02
CA ILE A 485 -12.42 -26.94 -13.00
C ILE A 485 -12.58 -25.42 -12.92
N TYR A 486 -11.47 -24.71 -12.75
CA TYR A 486 -11.39 -23.26 -12.89
C TYR A 486 -10.82 -22.92 -14.26
N ALA A 487 -11.67 -22.40 -15.15
CA ALA A 487 -11.30 -22.09 -16.52
C ALA A 487 -11.03 -20.59 -16.67
N ASP A 488 -9.84 -20.18 -17.14
CA ASP A 488 -9.55 -18.76 -17.36
C ASP A 488 -10.52 -18.16 -18.38
N CYS A 489 -11.22 -17.10 -18.02
CA CYS A 489 -12.23 -16.52 -18.90
C CYS A 489 -11.64 -15.96 -20.21
N GLY A 490 -10.33 -15.65 -20.22
CA GLY A 490 -9.63 -15.16 -21.40
C GLY A 490 -9.37 -16.23 -22.47
N MET A 491 -9.56 -17.51 -22.16
CA MET A 491 -9.43 -18.58 -23.17
C MET A 491 -10.65 -18.69 -24.09
N PHE A 492 -11.77 -18.07 -23.71
CA PHE A 492 -13.00 -18.06 -24.50
C PHE A 492 -13.09 -16.81 -25.40
N PRO A 493 -13.47 -16.95 -26.68
CA PRO A 493 -13.62 -15.82 -27.59
C PRO A 493 -14.66 -14.82 -27.07
N LYS A 494 -14.39 -13.52 -27.19
CA LYS A 494 -15.30 -12.47 -26.72
C LYS A 494 -16.64 -12.48 -27.45
N ASP A 495 -16.63 -12.64 -28.78
CA ASP A 495 -17.84 -12.54 -29.61
C ASP A 495 -18.80 -13.72 -29.47
N SER A 496 -18.31 -14.87 -29.02
CA SER A 496 -19.10 -16.10 -28.76
C SER A 496 -18.94 -16.59 -27.32
N PHE A 497 -18.68 -15.67 -26.38
CA PHE A 497 -18.29 -16.00 -25.02
C PHE A 497 -19.31 -16.88 -24.30
N TYR A 498 -20.60 -16.53 -24.40
CA TYR A 498 -21.67 -17.30 -23.77
C TYR A 498 -21.70 -18.75 -24.29
N ASP A 499 -21.77 -18.93 -25.61
CA ASP A 499 -21.91 -20.25 -26.23
C ASP A 499 -20.68 -21.13 -25.96
N ALA A 500 -19.47 -20.56 -26.05
CA ALA A 500 -18.22 -21.28 -25.78
C ALA A 500 -18.09 -21.73 -24.31
N VAL A 501 -18.52 -20.89 -23.37
CA VAL A 501 -18.57 -21.27 -21.95
C VAL A 501 -19.63 -22.34 -21.74
N MET A 502 -20.83 -22.20 -22.31
CA MET A 502 -21.92 -23.16 -22.17
C MET A 502 -21.57 -24.53 -22.73
N GLU A 503 -20.90 -24.61 -23.88
CA GLU A 503 -20.37 -25.87 -24.41
C GLU A 503 -19.45 -26.56 -23.38
N THR A 504 -18.62 -25.78 -22.69
CA THR A 504 -17.73 -26.28 -21.65
C THR A 504 -18.48 -26.70 -20.39
N VAL A 505 -19.54 -25.97 -20.01
CA VAL A 505 -20.45 -26.34 -18.90
C VAL A 505 -21.07 -27.70 -19.18
N GLU A 506 -21.56 -27.95 -20.40
CA GLU A 506 -22.16 -29.24 -20.76
C GLU A 506 -21.15 -30.39 -20.73
N LYS A 507 -19.92 -30.17 -21.25
CA LYS A 507 -18.84 -31.16 -21.17
C LYS A 507 -18.47 -31.48 -19.71
N ALA A 508 -18.33 -30.45 -18.88
CA ALA A 508 -18.06 -30.63 -17.45
C ALA A 508 -19.19 -31.40 -16.76
N ARG A 509 -20.45 -31.09 -17.08
CA ARG A 509 -21.64 -31.77 -16.54
C ARG A 509 -21.70 -33.24 -16.92
N GLN A 510 -21.41 -33.59 -18.18
CA GLN A 510 -21.33 -34.99 -18.64
C GLN A 510 -20.31 -35.80 -17.84
N GLU A 511 -19.20 -35.15 -17.51
CA GLU A 511 -18.10 -35.70 -16.71
C GLU A 511 -18.30 -35.56 -15.18
N LYS A 512 -19.47 -35.06 -14.74
CA LYS A 512 -19.85 -34.79 -13.35
C LYS A 512 -18.89 -33.86 -12.60
N LYS A 513 -18.39 -32.83 -13.29
CA LYS A 513 -17.47 -31.82 -12.75
C LYS A 513 -18.15 -30.46 -12.65
N GLU A 514 -17.79 -29.69 -11.62
CA GLU A 514 -18.15 -28.28 -11.49
C GLU A 514 -17.29 -27.42 -12.41
N LEU A 515 -17.88 -26.40 -13.04
CA LEU A 515 -17.14 -25.42 -13.83
C LEU A 515 -17.26 -24.04 -13.21
N TYR A 516 -16.12 -23.43 -12.93
CA TYR A 516 -15.99 -22.05 -12.46
C TYR A 516 -15.23 -21.23 -13.49
N LEU A 517 -15.63 -19.97 -13.66
CA LEU A 517 -14.86 -19.01 -14.45
C LEU A 517 -13.82 -18.32 -13.57
N MET A 518 -12.55 -18.46 -13.93
CA MET A 518 -11.46 -17.73 -13.31
C MET A 518 -11.33 -16.35 -13.97
N LEU A 519 -11.70 -15.31 -13.22
CA LEU A 519 -11.68 -13.92 -13.69
C LEU A 519 -10.25 -13.38 -13.73
N PRO A 520 -9.92 -12.36 -14.56
CA PRO A 520 -8.55 -11.92 -14.81
C PRO A 520 -7.79 -11.55 -13.53
N HIS A 521 -6.45 -11.63 -13.58
CA HIS A 521 -5.63 -11.23 -12.43
C HIS A 521 -5.89 -9.78 -12.01
N MET A 522 -6.19 -8.90 -12.96
CA MET A 522 -6.55 -7.50 -12.73
C MET A 522 -7.68 -7.09 -13.66
N VAL A 523 -8.67 -6.39 -13.11
CA VAL A 523 -9.77 -5.79 -13.86
C VAL A 523 -9.72 -4.29 -13.67
N ARG A 524 -9.73 -3.57 -14.78
CA ARG A 524 -9.89 -2.11 -14.83
C ARG A 524 -11.15 -1.82 -15.66
N ASN A 525 -11.10 -0.90 -16.61
CA ASN A 525 -12.29 -0.42 -17.29
C ASN A 525 -12.85 -1.37 -18.38
N ARG A 526 -12.02 -2.13 -19.09
CA ARG A 526 -12.43 -2.82 -20.35
C ARG A 526 -12.32 -4.34 -20.32
N GLU A 527 -11.58 -4.90 -19.37
CA GLU A 527 -11.15 -6.30 -19.38
C GLU A 527 -12.35 -7.27 -19.33
N LEU A 528 -13.43 -6.90 -18.63
CA LEU A 528 -14.67 -7.69 -18.57
C LEU A 528 -15.81 -7.15 -19.46
N GLU A 529 -15.57 -6.09 -20.23
CA GLU A 529 -16.58 -5.52 -21.13
C GLU A 529 -16.95 -6.52 -22.23
N GLY A 530 -18.23 -6.81 -22.37
CA GLY A 530 -18.77 -7.81 -23.30
C GLY A 530 -18.82 -9.23 -22.73
N ARG A 531 -18.20 -9.46 -21.56
CA ARG A 531 -18.26 -10.75 -20.84
C ARG A 531 -19.19 -10.67 -19.63
N LYS A 532 -19.06 -9.62 -18.81
CA LYS A 532 -19.81 -9.53 -17.55
C LYS A 532 -21.33 -9.53 -17.74
N GLN A 533 -21.81 -9.02 -18.87
CA GLN A 533 -23.24 -8.95 -19.21
C GLN A 533 -23.94 -10.31 -19.21
N VAL A 534 -23.21 -11.41 -19.43
CA VAL A 534 -23.79 -12.76 -19.49
C VAL A 534 -23.54 -13.58 -18.24
N PHE A 535 -22.84 -13.06 -17.22
CA PHE A 535 -22.47 -13.83 -16.03
C PHE A 535 -23.68 -14.38 -15.27
N SER A 536 -24.74 -13.58 -15.05
CA SER A 536 -25.96 -14.04 -14.40
C SER A 536 -26.63 -15.17 -15.18
N ARG A 537 -26.75 -15.00 -16.51
CA ARG A 537 -27.32 -16.03 -17.39
C ARG A 537 -26.48 -17.31 -17.38
N LEU A 538 -25.15 -17.21 -17.39
CA LEU A 538 -24.27 -18.39 -17.26
C LEU A 538 -24.50 -19.12 -15.93
N ALA A 539 -24.61 -18.38 -14.83
CA ALA A 539 -24.86 -18.94 -13.49
C ALA A 539 -26.24 -19.62 -13.41
N GLU A 540 -27.27 -19.05 -14.03
CA GLU A 540 -28.61 -19.63 -14.15
C GLU A 540 -28.62 -20.91 -14.99
N ASN A 541 -27.75 -21.00 -16.00
CA ASN A 541 -27.67 -22.14 -16.92
C ASN A 541 -26.63 -23.19 -16.52
N GLY A 542 -26.13 -23.14 -15.28
CA GLY A 542 -25.35 -24.23 -14.67
C GLY A 542 -23.86 -23.98 -14.56
N LEU A 543 -23.36 -22.78 -14.81
CA LEU A 543 -22.04 -22.38 -14.32
C LEU A 543 -22.05 -22.37 -12.78
N SER A 544 -21.09 -23.04 -12.15
CA SER A 544 -21.06 -23.22 -10.69
C SER A 544 -20.67 -21.94 -9.95
N GLY A 545 -19.74 -21.15 -10.50
CA GLY A 545 -19.35 -19.88 -9.89
C GLY A 545 -18.14 -19.22 -10.52
N PHE A 546 -17.46 -18.38 -9.72
CA PHE A 546 -16.35 -17.56 -10.17
C PHE A 546 -15.16 -17.64 -9.22
N LEU A 547 -13.93 -17.73 -9.76
CA LEU A 547 -12.69 -17.55 -9.00
C LEU A 547 -12.19 -16.12 -9.19
N VAL A 548 -12.12 -15.36 -8.09
CA VAL A 548 -11.83 -13.92 -8.07
C VAL A 548 -10.42 -13.65 -7.56
N ARG A 549 -9.69 -12.79 -8.29
CA ARG A 549 -8.28 -12.47 -8.03
C ARG A 549 -8.03 -10.98 -7.69
N ASN A 550 -9.08 -10.16 -7.57
CA ASN A 550 -8.97 -8.73 -7.26
C ASN A 550 -10.31 -8.17 -6.73
N LEU A 551 -10.24 -7.05 -5.99
CA LEU A 551 -11.42 -6.42 -5.38
C LEU A 551 -12.44 -5.94 -6.40
N GLU A 552 -11.99 -5.48 -7.57
CA GLU A 552 -12.87 -4.98 -8.63
C GLU A 552 -13.80 -6.08 -9.15
N SER A 553 -13.25 -7.26 -9.43
CA SER A 553 -14.03 -8.41 -9.90
C SER A 553 -15.03 -8.87 -8.86
N TYR A 554 -14.66 -8.84 -7.58
CA TYR A 554 -15.58 -9.13 -6.49
C TYR A 554 -16.73 -8.12 -6.45
N GLY A 555 -16.41 -6.81 -6.47
CA GLY A 555 -17.41 -5.75 -6.43
C GLY A 555 -18.39 -5.83 -7.60
N ILE A 556 -17.92 -6.15 -8.81
CA ILE A 556 -18.77 -6.39 -9.98
C ILE A 556 -19.73 -7.55 -9.72
N LEU A 557 -19.25 -8.68 -9.18
CA LEU A 557 -20.11 -9.83 -8.88
C LEU A 557 -21.11 -9.52 -7.77
N LYS A 558 -20.72 -8.73 -6.75
CA LYS A 558 -21.61 -8.27 -5.66
C LYS A 558 -22.74 -7.40 -6.18
N GLU A 559 -22.47 -6.46 -7.08
CA GLU A 559 -23.51 -5.65 -7.75
C GLU A 559 -24.47 -6.51 -8.59
N MET A 560 -24.03 -7.69 -9.03
CA MET A 560 -24.84 -8.66 -9.79
C MET A 560 -25.52 -9.72 -8.91
N HIS A 561 -25.39 -9.63 -7.57
CA HIS A 561 -25.88 -10.63 -6.61
C HIS A 561 -25.27 -12.04 -6.80
N LEU A 562 -24.00 -12.11 -7.21
CA LEU A 562 -23.25 -13.35 -7.47
C LEU A 562 -22.12 -13.61 -6.46
N GLU A 563 -22.02 -12.82 -5.39
CA GLU A 563 -21.04 -12.96 -4.31
C GLU A 563 -21.08 -14.34 -3.66
N HIS A 564 -22.27 -14.91 -3.44
CA HIS A 564 -22.49 -16.25 -2.87
C HIS A 564 -21.97 -17.41 -3.75
N ARG A 565 -21.51 -17.13 -4.98
CA ARG A 565 -20.86 -18.08 -5.89
C ARG A 565 -19.39 -17.78 -6.12
N THR A 566 -18.82 -16.88 -5.33
CA THR A 566 -17.45 -16.40 -5.48
C THR A 566 -16.50 -17.18 -4.59
N ILE A 567 -15.44 -17.69 -5.19
CA ILE A 567 -14.27 -18.22 -4.48
C ILE A 567 -13.14 -17.20 -4.62
N LEU A 568 -12.51 -16.81 -3.51
CA LEU A 568 -11.35 -15.92 -3.57
C LEU A 568 -10.08 -16.70 -3.86
N ASP A 569 -9.21 -16.13 -4.68
CA ASP A 569 -7.86 -16.65 -4.90
C ASP A 569 -6.87 -16.13 -3.84
N PHE A 570 -5.70 -16.78 -3.72
CA PHE A 570 -4.74 -16.57 -2.64
C PHE A 570 -4.22 -15.13 -2.54
N ASN A 571 -4.29 -14.37 -3.64
CA ASN A 571 -3.73 -13.02 -3.76
C ASN A 571 -4.71 -11.90 -3.34
N VAL A 572 -5.96 -12.25 -3.01
CA VAL A 572 -6.90 -11.34 -2.33
C VAL A 572 -6.58 -11.25 -0.82
N TYR A 573 -5.81 -12.23 -0.32
CA TYR A 573 -5.28 -12.36 1.04
C TYR A 573 -6.32 -12.50 2.15
N THR A 574 -6.37 -13.71 2.71
CA THR A 574 -7.00 -14.06 3.98
C THR A 574 -5.92 -14.47 4.99
N MET A 575 -4.93 -13.58 5.21
CA MET A 575 -3.70 -13.85 5.98
C MET A 575 -3.95 -14.24 7.45
N ASN A 576 -5.10 -13.87 7.96
CA ASN A 576 -5.56 -14.10 9.32
C ASN A 576 -7.07 -14.36 9.36
N GLU A 577 -7.57 -14.85 10.50
CA GLU A 577 -8.97 -15.19 10.71
C GLU A 577 -9.90 -13.99 10.59
N GLU A 578 -9.47 -12.80 11.01
CA GLU A 578 -10.24 -11.56 10.86
C GLU A 578 -10.44 -11.19 9.39
N SER A 579 -9.42 -11.36 8.54
CA SER A 579 -9.52 -11.17 7.10
C SER A 579 -10.44 -12.19 6.46
N ARG A 580 -10.37 -13.46 6.89
CA ARG A 580 -11.29 -14.51 6.43
C ARG A 580 -12.73 -14.16 6.83
N SER A 581 -12.95 -13.77 8.09
CA SER A 581 -14.25 -13.41 8.64
C SER A 581 -14.87 -12.23 7.90
N PHE A 582 -14.07 -11.20 7.58
CA PHE A 582 -14.51 -10.09 6.73
C PHE A 582 -15.13 -10.60 5.43
N TRP A 583 -14.46 -11.53 4.74
CA TRP A 583 -14.96 -12.02 3.46
C TRP A 583 -16.18 -12.93 3.60
N VAL A 584 -16.25 -13.73 4.67
CA VAL A 584 -17.44 -14.55 4.98
C VAL A 584 -18.65 -13.66 5.22
N GLU A 585 -18.50 -12.55 5.94
CA GLU A 585 -19.56 -11.54 6.16
C GLU A 585 -19.96 -10.84 4.86
N GLU A 586 -19.01 -10.66 3.95
CA GLU A 586 -19.24 -10.15 2.60
C GLU A 586 -19.97 -11.17 1.70
N GLY A 587 -20.12 -12.42 2.12
CA GLY A 587 -20.97 -13.42 1.47
C GLY A 587 -20.25 -14.28 0.43
N ILE A 588 -18.92 -14.37 0.47
CA ILE A 588 -18.20 -15.30 -0.41
C ILE A 588 -18.58 -16.76 -0.12
N LEU A 589 -18.42 -17.62 -1.12
CA LEU A 589 -18.58 -19.06 -0.96
C LEU A 589 -17.41 -19.64 -0.14
N TRP A 590 -16.17 -19.46 -0.64
CA TRP A 590 -14.94 -19.95 -0.01
C TRP A 590 -13.74 -19.07 -0.39
N ASP A 591 -12.61 -19.32 0.25
CA ASP A 591 -11.36 -18.64 -0.06
C ASP A 591 -10.20 -19.62 -0.30
N THR A 592 -9.13 -19.12 -0.91
CA THR A 592 -7.89 -19.89 -1.10
C THR A 592 -6.85 -19.42 -0.10
N VAL A 593 -6.22 -20.34 0.64
CA VAL A 593 -5.24 -19.97 1.67
C VAL A 593 -4.03 -19.22 1.08
N PRO A 594 -3.53 -18.17 1.75
CA PRO A 594 -2.38 -17.40 1.28
C PRO A 594 -1.10 -18.23 1.17
N LEU A 595 -0.40 -18.08 0.04
CA LEU A 595 0.83 -18.82 -0.26
C LEU A 595 2.04 -18.43 0.62
N GLU A 596 1.95 -17.31 1.35
CA GLU A 596 3.00 -16.82 2.23
C GLU A 596 2.89 -17.37 3.67
N LEU A 597 1.82 -18.10 4.01
CA LEU A 597 1.68 -18.76 5.32
C LEU A 597 2.37 -20.13 5.32
N ASN A 598 3.12 -20.41 6.40
CA ASN A 598 3.62 -21.77 6.64
C ASN A 598 2.60 -22.63 7.40
N SER A 599 2.85 -23.94 7.41
CA SER A 599 2.01 -24.90 8.14
C SER A 599 1.77 -24.60 9.63
N ARG A 600 2.72 -24.00 10.35
CA ARG A 600 2.53 -23.64 11.77
C ARG A 600 1.63 -22.40 11.90
N GLU A 601 1.69 -21.48 10.94
CA GLU A 601 0.86 -20.28 10.91
C GLU A 601 -0.57 -20.61 10.49
N LEU A 602 -0.73 -21.50 9.51
CA LEU A 602 -2.04 -22.01 9.07
C LEU A 602 -2.82 -22.71 10.20
N ALA A 603 -2.13 -23.28 11.18
CA ALA A 603 -2.76 -23.91 12.34
C ALA A 603 -3.49 -22.91 13.26
N PHE A 604 -3.30 -21.60 13.09
CA PHE A 604 -4.00 -20.54 13.84
C PHE A 604 -5.16 -19.91 13.06
N ARG A 605 -5.53 -20.48 11.91
CA ARG A 605 -6.61 -20.00 11.04
C ARG A 605 -7.62 -21.14 10.83
N GLU A 606 -8.90 -20.81 10.67
CA GLU A 606 -9.89 -21.81 10.26
C GLU A 606 -9.76 -22.08 8.76
N ASN A 607 -9.51 -23.34 8.40
CA ASN A 607 -9.24 -23.77 7.03
C ASN A 607 -10.29 -24.76 6.47
N GLY A 608 -11.31 -25.17 7.24
CA GLY A 608 -12.31 -26.15 6.82
C GLY A 608 -13.16 -25.72 5.62
N CYS A 609 -13.21 -24.42 5.36
CA CYS A 609 -13.89 -23.80 4.22
C CYS A 609 -12.90 -23.05 3.29
N SER A 610 -11.64 -23.49 3.27
CA SER A 610 -10.60 -22.92 2.41
C SER A 610 -9.97 -23.95 1.49
N GLU A 611 -9.63 -23.52 0.28
CA GLU A 611 -8.92 -24.31 -0.73
C GLU A 611 -7.41 -24.06 -0.62
N MET A 612 -6.60 -25.10 -0.82
CA MET A 612 -5.13 -25.00 -0.85
C MET A 612 -4.58 -25.35 -2.22
N LEU A 613 -3.71 -24.51 -2.78
CA LEU A 613 -2.92 -24.92 -3.94
C LEU A 613 -1.94 -26.01 -3.51
N ILE A 614 -1.89 -27.10 -4.27
CA ILE A 614 -0.97 -28.22 -4.03
C ILE A 614 -0.01 -28.47 -5.20
N TYR A 615 -0.24 -27.81 -6.35
CA TYR A 615 0.64 -27.85 -7.52
C TYR A 615 0.56 -26.57 -8.37
N GLY A 616 1.67 -26.23 -9.05
CA GLY A 616 1.67 -25.33 -10.20
C GLY A 616 2.89 -24.39 -10.24
N TYR A 617 3.18 -23.81 -11.40
CA TYR A 617 4.11 -22.67 -11.44
C TYR A 617 3.42 -21.43 -10.88
N LEU A 618 3.83 -21.01 -9.67
CA LEU A 618 3.22 -19.89 -8.96
C LEU A 618 3.52 -18.55 -9.65
N PRO A 619 2.54 -17.64 -9.80
CA PRO A 619 2.79 -16.31 -10.32
C PRO A 619 3.54 -15.47 -9.28
N LEU A 620 4.68 -14.92 -9.66
CA LEU A 620 5.56 -14.12 -8.80
C LEU A 620 5.40 -12.61 -8.99
N MET A 621 5.05 -12.18 -10.20
CA MET A 621 4.72 -10.78 -10.51
C MET A 621 3.64 -10.71 -11.58
N ILE A 622 2.71 -9.77 -11.41
CA ILE A 622 1.71 -9.40 -12.41
C ILE A 622 1.94 -7.92 -12.74
N SER A 623 2.10 -7.58 -14.01
CA SER A 623 2.42 -6.20 -14.43
C SER A 623 1.71 -5.77 -15.70
N VAL A 624 1.32 -4.50 -15.77
CA VAL A 624 0.94 -3.82 -17.03
C VAL A 624 2.16 -3.55 -17.90
N GLN A 625 3.36 -3.39 -17.30
CA GLN A 625 4.57 -3.24 -18.09
C GLN A 625 4.94 -4.57 -18.75
N CYS A 626 4.76 -4.61 -20.07
CA CYS A 626 5.04 -5.79 -20.86
C CYS A 626 6.55 -5.89 -21.15
N VAL A 627 7.21 -6.96 -20.68
CA VAL A 627 8.64 -7.21 -20.92
C VAL A 627 8.97 -7.19 -22.42
N GLN A 628 8.08 -7.75 -23.26
CA GLN A 628 8.25 -7.69 -24.71
C GLN A 628 8.28 -6.24 -25.21
N LYS A 629 7.31 -5.41 -24.81
CA LYS A 629 7.21 -4.01 -25.25
C LYS A 629 8.35 -3.15 -24.71
N ASN A 630 8.93 -3.52 -23.56
CA ASN A 630 10.07 -2.81 -22.98
C ASN A 630 11.35 -2.98 -23.84
N LEU A 631 11.50 -4.13 -24.50
CA LEU A 631 12.71 -4.49 -25.23
C LEU A 631 12.55 -4.50 -26.76
N ASP A 632 11.32 -4.59 -27.26
CA ASP A 632 10.98 -4.67 -28.68
C ASP A 632 9.74 -3.79 -28.96
N ARG A 633 8.61 -4.39 -29.36
CA ARG A 633 7.35 -3.69 -29.68
C ARG A 633 6.13 -4.48 -29.19
N CYS A 634 5.01 -3.78 -29.09
CA CYS A 634 3.71 -4.43 -28.94
C CYS A 634 3.27 -4.99 -30.30
N ASN A 635 2.99 -6.28 -30.37
CA ASN A 635 2.48 -6.96 -31.57
C ASN A 635 1.09 -7.56 -31.35
N HIS A 636 0.44 -7.27 -30.22
CA HIS A 636 -0.90 -7.75 -29.84
C HIS A 636 -1.04 -9.28 -29.84
N LYS A 637 0.06 -10.01 -29.65
CA LYS A 637 0.08 -11.48 -29.59
C LYS A 637 0.62 -11.94 -28.25
N ASN A 638 -0.03 -12.97 -27.69
CA ASN A 638 0.50 -13.70 -26.55
C ASN A 638 1.89 -14.24 -26.89
N ALA A 639 2.77 -14.25 -25.90
CA ALA A 639 4.14 -14.69 -26.03
C ALA A 639 4.63 -15.26 -24.71
N VAL A 640 5.53 -16.24 -24.78
CA VAL A 640 6.28 -16.74 -23.63
C VAL A 640 7.73 -16.32 -23.82
N LEU A 641 8.25 -15.55 -22.87
CA LEU A 641 9.64 -15.13 -22.82
C LEU A 641 10.33 -15.82 -21.65
N THR A 642 11.65 -15.94 -21.72
CA THR A 642 12.47 -16.42 -20.60
C THR A 642 13.26 -15.26 -20.01
N LEU A 643 13.09 -15.02 -18.72
CA LEU A 643 13.86 -14.07 -17.93
C LEU A 643 14.92 -14.84 -17.15
N LYS A 644 16.20 -14.60 -17.42
CA LYS A 644 17.33 -15.26 -16.75
C LYS A 644 18.05 -14.30 -15.80
N ASP A 645 18.17 -14.70 -14.54
CA ASP A 645 18.80 -13.88 -13.51
C ASP A 645 20.32 -14.08 -13.41
N ARG A 646 20.97 -13.38 -12.47
CA ARG A 646 22.42 -13.50 -12.23
C ARG A 646 22.87 -14.87 -11.71
N TYR A 647 21.94 -15.66 -11.16
CA TYR A 647 22.18 -17.02 -10.67
C TYR A 647 21.86 -18.07 -11.74
N GLN A 648 21.63 -17.64 -12.99
CA GLN A 648 21.25 -18.49 -14.11
C GLN A 648 19.89 -19.18 -13.93
N LYS A 649 19.05 -18.73 -12.97
CA LYS A 649 17.68 -19.20 -12.85
C LYS A 649 16.83 -18.60 -13.94
N GLU A 650 15.95 -19.42 -14.52
CA GLU A 650 15.08 -19.06 -15.62
C GLU A 650 13.63 -18.95 -15.14
N PHE A 651 13.00 -17.83 -15.44
CA PHE A 651 11.60 -17.53 -15.10
C PHE A 651 10.81 -17.33 -16.39
N SER A 652 9.67 -18.00 -16.52
CA SER A 652 8.78 -17.81 -17.65
C SER A 652 7.97 -16.53 -17.49
N VAL A 653 7.98 -15.68 -18.51
CA VAL A 653 7.15 -14.48 -18.58
C VAL A 653 6.09 -14.71 -19.65
N VAL A 654 4.83 -14.80 -19.24
CA VAL A 654 3.71 -15.05 -20.14
C VAL A 654 2.95 -13.75 -20.36
N CYS A 655 2.90 -13.29 -21.61
CA CYS A 655 2.11 -12.14 -22.03
C CYS A 655 0.65 -12.57 -22.25
N ASN A 656 -0.28 -11.90 -21.57
CA ASN A 656 -1.72 -11.99 -21.81
C ASN A 656 -2.16 -10.68 -22.50
N CYS A 657 -2.31 -10.75 -23.83
CA CYS A 657 -2.73 -9.61 -24.63
C CYS A 657 -4.24 -9.36 -24.59
N GLU A 658 -5.04 -10.33 -24.16
CA GLU A 658 -6.49 -10.17 -23.97
C GLU A 658 -6.77 -9.12 -22.89
N PHE A 659 -6.03 -9.17 -21.78
CA PHE A 659 -6.18 -8.26 -20.64
C PHE A 659 -5.01 -7.27 -20.48
N CYS A 660 -4.08 -7.26 -21.43
CA CYS A 660 -2.92 -6.34 -21.48
C CYS A 660 -2.05 -6.34 -20.20
N TYR A 661 -1.70 -7.53 -19.71
CA TYR A 661 -0.69 -7.71 -18.66
C TYR A 661 0.27 -8.84 -19.00
N ASN A 662 1.34 -8.99 -18.23
CA ASN A 662 2.15 -10.19 -18.24
C ASN A 662 2.37 -10.72 -16.83
N THR A 663 2.60 -12.04 -16.75
CA THR A 663 2.84 -12.75 -15.50
C THR A 663 4.23 -13.38 -15.54
N ILE A 664 5.05 -13.11 -14.52
CA ILE A 664 6.32 -13.80 -14.31
C ILE A 664 6.04 -14.97 -13.37
N TYR A 665 6.25 -16.19 -13.83
CA TYR A 665 6.08 -17.41 -13.05
C TYR A 665 7.37 -17.83 -12.36
N ASN A 666 7.25 -18.57 -11.26
CA ASN A 666 8.37 -19.12 -10.53
C ASN A 666 9.21 -20.05 -11.42
N SER A 667 10.52 -20.14 -11.14
CA SER A 667 11.43 -20.97 -11.94
C SER A 667 11.20 -22.47 -11.75
N LEU A 668 10.62 -22.87 -10.61
CA LEU A 668 10.32 -24.26 -10.27
C LEU A 668 8.83 -24.40 -9.96
N PRO A 669 8.18 -25.51 -10.35
CA PRO A 669 6.81 -25.78 -9.97
C PRO A 669 6.72 -25.98 -8.45
N TYR A 670 5.68 -25.41 -7.87
CA TYR A 670 5.27 -25.70 -6.50
C TYR A 670 4.65 -27.09 -6.44
N SER A 671 4.97 -27.88 -5.41
CA SER A 671 4.36 -29.19 -5.20
C SER A 671 4.29 -29.54 -3.72
N LEU A 672 3.10 -29.96 -3.29
CA LEU A 672 2.83 -30.57 -1.99
C LEU A 672 2.40 -32.03 -2.12
N LEU A 673 2.81 -32.75 -3.18
CA LEU A 673 2.36 -34.12 -3.43
C LEU A 673 2.48 -35.02 -2.18
N GLY A 674 3.62 -34.99 -1.49
CA GLY A 674 3.87 -35.77 -0.28
C GLY A 674 3.44 -35.13 1.05
N GLU A 675 2.57 -34.12 1.06
CA GLU A 675 2.19 -33.39 2.29
C GLU A 675 0.70 -33.54 2.66
N ARG A 676 -0.02 -34.48 2.01
CA ARG A 676 -1.47 -34.69 2.19
C ARG A 676 -1.88 -34.80 3.67
N GLU A 677 -1.27 -35.71 4.42
CA GLU A 677 -1.64 -35.92 5.83
C GLU A 677 -1.47 -34.66 6.68
N LYS A 678 -0.47 -33.83 6.35
CA LYS A 678 -0.19 -32.60 7.07
C LYS A 678 -1.25 -31.55 6.77
N LEU A 679 -1.70 -31.44 5.52
CA LEU A 679 -2.82 -30.59 5.14
C LEU A 679 -4.12 -31.05 5.80
N GLU A 680 -4.36 -32.37 5.87
CA GLU A 680 -5.52 -32.92 6.55
C GLU A 680 -5.55 -32.58 8.05
N LYS A 681 -4.39 -32.62 8.72
CA LYS A 681 -4.24 -32.19 10.13
C LYS A 681 -4.50 -30.68 10.34
N LEU A 682 -4.34 -29.86 9.29
CA LEU A 682 -4.65 -28.43 9.31
C LEU A 682 -6.12 -28.10 9.02
N GLY A 683 -6.97 -29.12 8.88
CA GLY A 683 -8.39 -28.95 8.55
C GLY A 683 -8.69 -28.75 7.05
N ILE A 684 -7.67 -28.64 6.20
CA ILE A 684 -7.82 -28.46 4.75
C ILE A 684 -8.32 -29.77 4.14
N ARG A 685 -9.37 -29.72 3.32
CA ARG A 685 -9.93 -30.87 2.60
C ARG A 685 -10.12 -30.63 1.10
N ALA A 686 -9.77 -29.44 0.64
CA ALA A 686 -9.97 -28.97 -0.71
C ALA A 686 -8.65 -28.54 -1.33
N TYR A 687 -8.35 -29.07 -2.51
CA TYR A 687 -7.02 -28.95 -3.08
C TYR A 687 -7.07 -28.56 -4.54
N ARG A 688 -6.20 -27.63 -4.95
CA ARG A 688 -6.15 -27.14 -6.33
C ARG A 688 -4.80 -27.39 -7.00
N LEU A 689 -4.86 -27.95 -8.21
CA LEU A 689 -3.75 -28.00 -9.16
C LEU A 689 -3.84 -26.78 -10.08
N SER A 690 -2.81 -25.94 -10.14
CA SER A 690 -2.83 -24.73 -10.97
C SER A 690 -1.94 -24.90 -12.20
N PHE A 691 -2.51 -25.37 -13.31
CA PHE A 691 -1.79 -25.54 -14.57
C PHE A 691 -1.63 -24.20 -15.29
N THR A 692 -0.42 -23.92 -15.74
CA THR A 692 -0.04 -22.67 -16.39
C THR A 692 0.83 -22.91 -17.61
N LEU A 693 2.05 -23.45 -17.43
CA LEU A 693 3.06 -23.66 -18.47
C LEU A 693 3.01 -25.07 -19.09
N GLU A 694 2.36 -26.00 -18.41
CA GLU A 694 2.29 -27.41 -18.75
C GLU A 694 1.52 -27.61 -20.05
N ASN A 695 2.02 -28.51 -20.91
CA ASN A 695 1.28 -28.97 -22.08
C ASN A 695 0.19 -29.99 -21.71
N GLU A 696 -0.61 -30.42 -22.68
CA GLU A 696 -1.71 -31.38 -22.49
C GLU A 696 -1.27 -32.68 -21.82
N LYS A 697 -0.16 -33.27 -22.28
CA LYS A 697 0.34 -34.55 -21.79
C LYS A 697 0.84 -34.45 -20.35
N GLU A 698 1.58 -33.38 -20.06
CA GLU A 698 2.04 -33.06 -18.70
C GLU A 698 0.86 -32.83 -17.76
N THR A 699 -0.10 -32.01 -18.17
CA THR A 699 -1.32 -31.69 -17.41
C THR A 699 -2.06 -32.96 -17.00
N GLY A 700 -2.36 -33.84 -17.97
CA GLY A 700 -3.08 -35.09 -17.69
C GLY A 700 -2.28 -36.05 -16.80
N ARG A 701 -0.95 -36.14 -16.99
CA ARG A 701 -0.08 -36.98 -16.14
C ARG A 701 -0.09 -36.50 -14.69
N ILE A 702 0.21 -35.23 -14.47
CA ILE A 702 0.30 -34.64 -13.12
C ILE A 702 -1.07 -34.70 -12.42
N ALA A 703 -2.16 -34.40 -13.13
CA ALA A 703 -3.50 -34.52 -12.56
C ALA A 703 -3.79 -35.93 -12.03
N ARG A 704 -3.44 -36.98 -12.79
CA ARG A 704 -3.61 -38.37 -12.34
C ARG A 704 -2.76 -38.70 -11.11
N GLU A 705 -1.50 -38.27 -11.09
CA GLU A 705 -0.60 -38.48 -9.93
C GLU A 705 -1.20 -37.90 -8.65
N PHE A 706 -1.70 -36.67 -8.71
CA PHE A 706 -2.34 -36.04 -7.56
C PHE A 706 -3.68 -36.67 -7.19
N VAL A 707 -4.46 -37.18 -8.16
CA VAL A 707 -5.69 -37.95 -7.87
C VAL A 707 -5.38 -39.25 -7.12
N GLU A 708 -4.32 -39.99 -7.48
CA GLU A 708 -3.93 -41.20 -6.74
C GLU A 708 -3.60 -40.87 -5.27
N VAL A 709 -2.81 -39.80 -5.05
CA VAL A 709 -2.37 -39.45 -3.70
C VAL A 709 -3.48 -38.80 -2.87
N TYR A 710 -4.16 -37.78 -3.40
CA TYR A 710 -5.15 -36.98 -2.66
C TYR A 710 -6.56 -37.56 -2.75
N GLY A 711 -6.99 -38.01 -3.93
CA GLY A 711 -8.33 -38.54 -4.15
C GLY A 711 -8.47 -39.97 -3.61
N LYS A 712 -7.50 -40.83 -3.91
CA LYS A 712 -7.49 -42.25 -3.48
C LYS A 712 -6.68 -42.50 -2.21
N ARG A 713 -6.09 -41.45 -1.61
CA ARG A 713 -5.33 -41.51 -0.34
C ARG A 713 -4.16 -42.50 -0.37
N GLN A 714 -3.50 -42.63 -1.52
CA GLN A 714 -2.29 -43.45 -1.63
C GLN A 714 -1.05 -42.67 -1.19
N GLU A 715 0.01 -43.39 -0.85
CA GLU A 715 1.34 -42.78 -0.69
C GLU A 715 1.92 -42.39 -2.06
N PRO A 716 2.66 -41.27 -2.16
CA PRO A 716 3.33 -40.91 -3.39
C PRO A 716 4.40 -41.96 -3.74
N LYS A 717 4.44 -42.42 -4.98
CA LYS A 717 5.52 -43.31 -5.43
C LYS A 717 6.81 -42.51 -5.55
N GLU A 718 7.95 -43.12 -5.28
CA GLU A 718 9.26 -42.45 -5.43
C GLU A 718 9.48 -41.94 -6.86
N GLU A 719 8.99 -42.66 -7.86
CA GLU A 719 9.03 -42.28 -9.28
C GLU A 719 8.13 -41.08 -9.61
N ASP A 720 7.08 -40.84 -8.83
CA ASP A 720 6.10 -39.76 -9.02
C ASP A 720 6.53 -38.46 -8.30
N LEU A 721 7.58 -38.51 -7.46
CA LEU A 721 8.15 -37.31 -6.84
C LEU A 721 8.84 -36.46 -7.91
N LEU A 722 8.08 -35.53 -8.49
CA LEU A 722 8.57 -34.53 -9.44
C LEU A 722 9.90 -33.93 -8.96
N THR A 723 10.98 -34.31 -9.65
CA THR A 723 12.31 -33.73 -9.42
C THR A 723 12.30 -32.25 -9.80
N GLY A 724 13.00 -31.41 -9.05
CA GLY A 724 13.04 -29.97 -9.31
C GLY A 724 11.78 -29.20 -8.90
N THR A 725 11.02 -29.67 -7.91
CA THR A 725 9.91 -28.90 -7.31
C THR A 725 10.34 -28.07 -6.10
N THR A 726 9.48 -27.14 -5.67
CA THR A 726 9.61 -26.40 -4.40
C THR A 726 8.36 -26.54 -3.55
N ARG A 727 8.52 -26.58 -2.22
CA ARG A 727 7.39 -26.48 -1.26
C ARG A 727 7.04 -25.04 -0.90
N GLY A 728 7.66 -24.06 -1.58
CA GLY A 728 7.43 -22.63 -1.32
C GLY A 728 7.61 -22.26 0.17
N HIS A 729 6.69 -21.46 0.69
CA HIS A 729 6.69 -21.05 2.10
C HIS A 729 6.01 -22.03 3.05
N PHE A 730 5.37 -23.10 2.56
CA PHE A 730 4.65 -24.06 3.41
C PHE A 730 5.54 -24.65 4.53
N GLY A 731 6.83 -24.86 4.24
CA GLY A 731 7.83 -25.33 5.20
C GLY A 731 8.62 -24.24 5.94
N ARG A 732 8.90 -23.10 5.31
CA ARG A 732 9.89 -22.10 5.81
C ARG A 732 9.26 -20.81 6.35
N GLY A 733 8.04 -20.49 5.94
CA GLY A 733 7.39 -19.21 6.23
C GLY A 733 7.99 -18.02 5.49
N VAL A 734 7.40 -16.85 5.77
CA VAL A 734 7.90 -15.55 5.34
C VAL A 734 8.24 -14.68 6.53
N GLU A 735 9.22 -13.82 6.30
CA GLU A 735 9.68 -12.81 7.22
C GLU A 735 8.84 -11.53 7.18
#